data_AF-A0A813VWP2-F1
#
_entry.id   AF-A0A813VWP2-F1
#
_cell.length_a   1.000
_cell.length_b   1.000
_cell.length_c   1.000
_cell.angle_alpha   90.00
_cell.angle_beta   90.00
_cell.angle_gamma   90.00
#
_symmetry.space_group_name_H-M   'P 1'
#
loop_
_entity.id
_entity.type
_entity.pdbx_description
1 polymer ?
#
loop_
_entity_poly.entity_id
_entity_poly.type
_entity_poly.pdbx_seq_one_letter_code
_entity_poly.pdbx_strand_id
1 'polypeptide(L)'
;MERINMSDTSLKSLINLDALCTENATHVITGIYWGANAIASFEYNHKDSDDQMLVKGKLESSFNILKALSGSAQAQAEYNIGDLQILNETNISFKADIELDNLLPQTAEETLKLFQNFPKEMQKTNNGKGIPLFFEMLPLDEIISSFDIKEVQCSRLMKTISLETIQRIEIIFDNLLKTKQELNDLIEDCEVFKKYLNKKHKDYLLEIKNQVTLIEHKIKENISSVLYDVRAGLKKEDELDKQMEPFKKIVFSSNDNEYILKQEKCQSIIKKIEFLKYAKNSDIFIVENTMSNIRLLINSENLRDKKIYVFKISDNLEKQNKQLYDDYWDYFLKLKRSKSNEQIFYLFDYDILNDSLTNEVLCIEFHSNGRLVTEDFFTREEATVKNNQNKTLKLIGNVKPAQLIELKVPCPNSSCPSDLIKWKCDECREFIKYDGNLDFFCKCASSSFKNYGFKCVSKQHPEIENDKFLHFQNFEDLKQFLLQEFHKVYKNLDNNNNSGQKFAWCFLNQENIFQDYDSISNKLIEICFIKNEKTLKLTHLEYNYMIDFKNLTQTNIKTNKVRQIRRYENKIVWASQNSNTIDFDKTICQNLKVMKYDVKVIDDLSEFKSYLENLNHDISLIVSGSFFLDSKNEIINNSKIRKILVLTKKPPLHVEDRRVFRICTDEKMVIEPFC
;
A
#
# COMPACT_ATOMS: atom_id res chain seq x y z
N MET A 1 4.84 8.96 72.04
CA MET A 1 6.18 8.36 71.85
C MET A 1 6.58 7.70 73.15
N GLU A 2 6.99 6.44 73.10
CA GLU A 2 7.59 5.74 74.23
C GLU A 2 9.07 5.55 73.95
N ARG A 3 9.92 5.85 74.92
CA ARG A 3 11.37 5.79 74.74
C ARG A 3 12.06 5.30 76.00
N ILE A 4 13.04 4.45 75.83
CA ILE A 4 13.93 3.98 76.88
C ILE A 4 14.91 5.11 77.22
N ASN A 5 15.08 5.41 78.51
CA ASN A 5 16.08 6.36 78.94
C ASN A 5 17.46 5.69 78.98
N MET A 6 18.24 5.87 77.91
CA MET A 6 19.55 5.23 77.75
C MET A 6 20.60 5.62 78.81
N SER A 7 20.36 6.67 79.61
CA SER A 7 21.24 7.02 80.73
C SER A 7 20.95 6.23 82.01
N ASP A 8 19.88 5.43 82.06
CA ASP A 8 19.53 4.62 83.21
C ASP A 8 20.38 3.35 83.26
N THR A 9 21.32 3.30 84.20
CA THR A 9 22.25 2.17 84.38
C THR A 9 21.55 0.86 84.77
N SER A 10 20.33 0.92 85.31
CA SER A 10 19.56 -0.29 85.68
C SER A 10 19.19 -1.13 84.46
N LEU A 11 19.09 -0.51 83.27
CA LEU A 11 18.82 -1.18 82.01
C LEU A 11 19.85 -2.26 81.67
N LYS A 12 21.10 -2.12 82.12
CA LYS A 12 22.15 -3.11 81.88
C LYS A 12 21.75 -4.52 82.33
N SER A 13 21.06 -4.62 83.46
CA SER A 13 20.59 -5.92 84.00
C SER A 13 19.44 -6.56 83.22
N LEU A 14 18.75 -5.78 82.38
CA LEU A 14 17.63 -6.23 81.55
C LEU A 14 18.08 -6.62 80.14
N ILE A 15 19.33 -6.37 79.77
CA ILE A 15 19.88 -6.70 78.46
C ILE A 15 20.13 -8.21 78.40
N ASN A 16 19.44 -8.88 77.47
CA ASN A 16 19.74 -10.26 77.12
C ASN A 16 21.00 -10.31 76.26
N LEU A 17 22.13 -10.68 76.87
CA LEU A 17 23.44 -10.75 76.19
C LEU A 17 23.47 -11.81 75.08
N ASP A 18 22.73 -12.91 75.22
CA ASP A 18 22.66 -13.96 74.20
C ASP A 18 21.96 -13.46 72.93
N ALA A 19 20.93 -12.62 73.07
CA ALA A 19 20.22 -12.00 71.95
C ALA A 19 21.13 -11.06 71.15
N LEU A 20 22.08 -10.36 71.80
CA LEU A 20 23.06 -9.50 71.13
C LEU A 20 24.05 -10.30 70.24
N CYS A 21 24.26 -11.58 70.55
CA CYS A 21 25.24 -12.44 69.89
C CYS A 21 24.65 -13.38 68.83
N THR A 22 23.36 -13.76 68.94
CA THR A 22 22.79 -14.89 68.18
C THR A 22 21.92 -14.49 66.98
N GLU A 23 21.32 -13.31 66.98
CA GLU A 23 20.41 -12.87 65.90
C GLU A 23 21.11 -12.02 64.85
N ASN A 24 20.66 -11.96 63.59
CA ASN A 24 21.20 -11.06 62.54
C ASN A 24 20.93 -9.55 62.80
N ALA A 25 20.51 -9.17 64.00
CA ALA A 25 20.19 -7.78 64.35
C ALA A 25 21.44 -6.89 64.31
N THR A 26 21.26 -5.61 63.95
CA THR A 26 22.36 -4.62 63.93
C THR A 26 22.08 -3.43 64.84
N HIS A 27 20.84 -3.30 65.31
CA HIS A 27 20.37 -2.20 66.12
C HIS A 27 19.41 -2.70 67.19
N VAL A 28 19.24 -1.91 68.25
CA VAL A 28 18.24 -2.08 69.30
C VAL A 28 17.19 -0.98 69.16
N ILE A 29 15.90 -1.34 69.20
CA ILE A 29 14.81 -0.36 69.26
C ILE A 29 14.85 0.30 70.64
N THR A 30 15.02 1.62 70.67
CA THR A 30 15.09 2.42 71.89
C THR A 30 13.90 3.35 72.05
N GLY A 31 13.14 3.58 70.98
CA GLY A 31 11.92 4.37 71.01
C GLY A 31 10.91 3.91 69.97
N ILE A 32 9.63 4.09 70.29
CA ILE A 32 8.50 3.77 69.43
C ILE A 32 7.56 4.97 69.37
N TYR A 33 7.28 5.42 68.16
CA TYR A 33 6.20 6.36 67.86
C TYR A 33 4.96 5.57 67.49
N TRP A 34 3.95 5.66 68.35
CA TRP A 34 2.67 5.00 68.17
C TRP A 34 1.69 5.89 67.40
N GLY A 35 0.86 5.27 66.57
CA GLY A 35 -0.23 5.91 65.84
C GLY A 35 -0.91 4.91 64.91
N ALA A 36 -1.67 5.40 63.93
CA ALA A 36 -2.22 4.58 62.86
C ALA A 36 -2.34 5.43 61.60
N ASN A 37 -2.11 4.83 60.44
CA ASN A 37 -2.40 5.45 59.15
C ASN A 37 -3.66 4.85 58.54
N ALA A 38 -4.29 5.68 57.70
CA ALA A 38 -5.32 5.26 56.78
C ALA A 38 -5.10 5.91 55.42
N ILE A 39 -5.34 5.16 54.36
CA ILE A 39 -5.16 5.56 52.97
C ILE A 39 -6.46 5.25 52.23
N ALA A 40 -6.98 6.26 51.53
CA ALA A 40 -8.04 6.11 50.56
C ALA A 40 -7.48 6.41 49.17
N SER A 41 -7.58 5.46 48.26
CA SER A 41 -7.18 5.61 46.86
C SER A 41 -8.43 5.70 46.00
N PHE A 42 -8.47 6.69 45.11
CA PHE A 42 -9.56 6.96 44.19
C PHE A 42 -9.04 6.74 42.77
N GLU A 43 -9.61 5.78 42.05
CA GLU A 43 -9.17 5.37 40.72
C GLU A 43 -10.21 5.79 39.68
N TYR A 44 -9.81 6.66 38.76
CA TYR A 44 -10.65 7.13 37.65
C TYR A 44 -10.34 6.35 36.39
N ASN A 45 -11.33 5.65 35.84
CA ASN A 45 -11.19 4.96 34.56
C ASN A 45 -11.38 5.98 33.43
N HIS A 46 -10.27 6.39 32.82
CA HIS A 46 -10.24 7.39 31.77
C HIS A 46 -11.03 6.95 30.53
N LYS A 47 -11.91 7.82 30.00
CA LYS A 47 -12.56 7.58 28.70
C LYS A 47 -11.76 8.29 27.60
N ASP A 48 -11.70 7.69 26.41
CA ASP A 48 -11.01 8.26 25.22
C ASP A 48 -11.45 9.71 24.86
N SER A 49 -12.62 10.15 25.34
CA SER A 49 -13.14 11.52 25.13
C SER A 49 -12.61 12.56 26.11
N ASP A 50 -11.97 12.13 27.19
CA ASP A 50 -11.66 13.00 28.31
C ASP A 50 -10.29 13.66 28.10
N ASP A 51 -10.18 14.94 28.45
CA ASP A 51 -8.88 15.60 28.51
C ASP A 51 -8.19 15.20 29.82
N GLN A 52 -7.12 14.41 29.72
CA GLN A 52 -6.34 13.92 30.86
C GLN A 52 -5.88 15.07 31.78
N MET A 53 -5.50 16.21 31.22
CA MET A 53 -5.03 17.35 31.99
C MET A 53 -6.19 17.99 32.78
N LEU A 54 -7.37 18.08 32.17
CA LEU A 54 -8.58 18.57 32.85
C LEU A 54 -9.05 17.61 33.95
N VAL A 55 -9.06 16.30 33.69
CA VAL A 55 -9.44 15.29 34.69
C VAL A 55 -8.47 15.33 35.87
N LYS A 56 -7.16 15.35 35.60
CA LYS A 56 -6.13 15.47 36.64
C LYS A 56 -6.32 16.73 37.48
N GLY A 57 -6.52 17.89 36.84
CA GLY A 57 -6.74 19.15 37.56
C GLY A 57 -7.99 19.13 38.45
N LYS A 58 -9.08 18.51 37.97
CA LYS A 58 -10.30 18.32 38.78
C LYS A 58 -10.06 17.39 39.97
N LEU A 59 -9.38 16.26 39.77
CA LEU A 59 -9.03 15.34 40.86
C LEU A 59 -8.14 16.01 41.91
N GLU A 60 -7.09 16.73 41.49
CA GLU A 60 -6.22 17.50 42.40
C GLU A 60 -7.01 18.52 43.22
N SER A 61 -7.92 19.25 42.58
CA SER A 61 -8.82 20.19 43.27
C SER A 61 -9.70 19.47 44.30
N SER A 62 -10.36 18.38 43.93
CA SER A 62 -11.22 17.62 44.84
C SER A 62 -10.45 16.97 45.99
N PHE A 63 -9.21 16.51 45.78
CA PHE A 63 -8.36 16.02 46.87
C PHE A 63 -7.96 17.11 47.85
N ASN A 64 -7.65 18.32 47.38
CA ASN A 64 -7.36 19.46 48.25
C ASN A 64 -8.57 19.82 49.12
N ILE A 65 -9.77 19.80 48.55
CA ILE A 65 -11.03 20.00 49.29
C ILE A 65 -11.23 18.88 50.33
N LEU A 66 -11.08 17.61 49.93
CA LEU A 66 -11.25 16.46 50.83
C LEU A 66 -10.26 16.54 52.01
N LYS A 67 -9.02 16.94 51.76
CA LYS A 67 -7.99 17.17 52.79
C LYS A 67 -8.36 18.33 53.73
N ALA A 68 -8.92 19.42 53.22
CA ALA A 68 -9.36 20.54 54.04
C ALA A 68 -10.53 20.15 54.97
N LEU A 69 -11.50 19.40 54.42
CA LEU A 69 -12.69 18.94 55.15
C LEU A 69 -12.39 17.85 56.19
N SER A 70 -11.33 17.05 56.01
CA SER A 70 -10.96 16.00 56.97
C SER A 70 -10.29 16.55 58.23
N GLY A 71 -9.66 17.73 58.15
CA GLY A 71 -8.87 18.32 59.23
C GLY A 71 -9.55 19.36 60.12
N SER A 72 -10.71 19.91 59.75
CA SER A 72 -11.38 20.93 60.58
C SER A 72 -12.89 21.05 60.35
N ALA A 73 -13.63 21.41 61.41
CA ALA A 73 -15.06 21.74 61.32
C ALA A 73 -15.32 23.09 60.61
N GLN A 74 -14.32 23.98 60.57
CA GLN A 74 -14.43 25.33 60.01
C GLN A 74 -14.39 25.33 58.47
N ALA A 75 -13.72 24.35 57.87
CA ALA A 75 -13.64 24.17 56.42
C ALA A 75 -15.00 23.83 55.76
N GLN A 76 -15.97 23.32 56.52
CA GLN A 76 -17.32 23.00 56.02
C GLN A 76 -18.14 24.25 55.64
N ALA A 77 -17.72 25.44 56.08
CA ALA A 77 -18.35 26.72 55.71
C ALA A 77 -17.80 27.32 54.41
N GLU A 78 -16.59 26.93 53.98
CA GLU A 78 -15.92 27.46 52.79
C GLU A 78 -16.00 26.53 51.58
N TYR A 79 -16.14 25.22 51.80
CA TYR A 79 -16.13 24.22 50.73
C TYR A 79 -17.42 23.39 50.73
N ASN A 80 -18.01 23.19 49.55
CA ASN A 80 -19.18 22.36 49.39
C ASN A 80 -18.79 20.92 49.04
N ILE A 81 -19.42 19.95 49.70
CA ILE A 81 -19.28 18.52 49.38
C ILE A 81 -19.68 18.24 47.92
N GLY A 82 -20.58 19.04 47.35
CA GLY A 82 -20.93 18.99 45.92
C GLY A 82 -19.77 19.21 44.96
N ASP A 83 -18.66 19.84 45.40
CA ASP A 83 -17.45 20.04 44.60
C ASP A 83 -16.54 18.78 44.54
N LEU A 84 -16.95 17.69 45.21
CA LEU A 84 -16.32 16.37 45.14
C LEU A 84 -16.92 15.48 44.04
N GLN A 85 -17.80 16.01 43.19
CA GLN A 85 -18.55 15.22 42.18
C GLN A 85 -17.70 14.27 41.35
N ILE A 86 -16.51 14.69 40.92
CA ILE A 86 -15.61 13.83 40.13
C ILE A 86 -15.15 12.58 40.90
N LEU A 87 -15.02 12.67 42.24
CA LEU A 87 -14.64 11.51 43.06
C LEU A 87 -15.75 10.46 43.11
N ASN A 88 -17.01 10.82 42.86
CA ASN A 88 -18.11 9.85 42.78
C ASN A 88 -18.07 9.03 41.48
N GLU A 89 -17.26 9.44 40.49
CA GLU A 89 -17.00 8.68 39.27
C GLU A 89 -15.79 7.73 39.42
N THR A 90 -15.17 7.68 40.60
CA THR A 90 -13.99 6.86 40.86
C THR A 90 -14.34 5.58 41.61
N ASN A 91 -13.52 4.55 41.42
CA ASN A 91 -13.51 3.40 42.29
C ASN A 91 -12.67 3.73 43.53
N ILE A 92 -13.24 3.53 44.71
CA ILE A 92 -12.60 3.85 45.98
C ILE A 92 -12.07 2.56 46.63
N SER A 93 -10.81 2.57 47.03
CA SER A 93 -10.22 1.54 47.88
C SER A 93 -9.67 2.15 49.15
N PHE A 94 -9.90 1.49 50.27
CA PHE A 94 -9.53 1.99 51.59
C PHE A 94 -8.68 0.97 52.34
N LYS A 95 -7.59 1.42 52.95
CA LYS A 95 -6.68 0.61 53.77
C LYS A 95 -6.36 1.36 55.06
N ALA A 96 -6.35 0.65 56.18
CA ALA A 96 -5.94 1.20 57.48
C ALA A 96 -5.08 0.21 58.25
N ASP A 97 -4.24 0.76 59.10
CA ASP A 97 -3.33 0.03 60.00
C ASP A 97 -4.07 -0.61 61.20
N ILE A 98 -5.33 -0.26 61.42
CA ILE A 98 -6.17 -0.70 62.52
C ILE A 98 -7.48 -1.30 62.00
N GLU A 99 -8.08 -2.19 62.78
CA GLU A 99 -9.42 -2.69 62.51
C GLU A 99 -10.47 -1.57 62.65
N LEU A 100 -11.47 -1.61 61.78
CA LEU A 100 -12.54 -0.62 61.72
C LEU A 100 -13.88 -1.32 61.93
N ASP A 101 -14.76 -0.73 62.73
CA ASP A 101 -16.07 -1.33 63.03
C ASP A 101 -17.10 -1.13 61.90
N ASN A 102 -16.88 -0.13 61.04
CA ASN A 102 -17.80 0.26 59.97
C ASN A 102 -17.43 -0.40 58.64
N LEU A 103 -18.42 -0.50 57.75
CA LEU A 103 -18.20 -0.90 56.35
C LEU A 103 -17.18 0.04 55.67
N LEU A 104 -16.35 -0.53 54.79
CA LEU A 104 -15.39 0.23 54.01
C LEU A 104 -16.10 1.26 53.11
N PRO A 105 -15.57 2.49 53.00
CA PRO A 105 -16.25 3.57 52.29
C PRO A 105 -16.30 3.31 50.79
N GLN A 106 -17.45 3.55 50.17
CA GLN A 106 -17.68 3.43 48.73
C GLN A 106 -17.89 4.78 48.04
N THR A 107 -18.00 5.87 48.82
CA THR A 107 -18.18 7.24 48.30
C THR A 107 -17.19 8.22 48.96
N ALA A 108 -16.91 9.35 48.30
CA ALA A 108 -16.03 10.37 48.85
C ALA A 108 -16.54 10.94 50.19
N GLU A 109 -17.86 11.03 50.36
CA GLU A 109 -18.49 11.46 51.60
C GLU A 109 -18.28 10.45 52.74
N GLU A 110 -18.42 9.16 52.44
CA GLU A 110 -18.15 8.09 53.41
C GLU A 110 -16.68 8.07 53.80
N THR A 111 -15.77 8.23 52.83
CA THR A 111 -14.33 8.36 53.11
C THR A 111 -14.04 9.55 54.03
N LEU A 112 -14.66 10.71 53.78
CA LEU A 112 -14.51 11.90 54.61
C LEU A 112 -15.00 11.65 56.05
N LYS A 113 -16.20 11.08 56.22
CA LYS A 113 -16.75 10.73 57.53
C LYS A 113 -15.87 9.73 58.27
N LEU A 114 -15.30 8.78 57.54
CA LEU A 114 -14.41 7.79 58.13
C LEU A 114 -13.11 8.45 58.59
N PHE A 115 -12.47 9.30 57.78
CA PHE A 115 -11.28 10.05 58.22
C PHE A 115 -11.54 10.94 59.44
N GLN A 116 -12.69 11.62 59.50
CA GLN A 116 -13.08 12.42 60.67
C GLN A 116 -13.29 11.57 61.93
N ASN A 117 -13.77 10.34 61.78
CA ASN A 117 -13.96 9.39 62.88
C ASN A 117 -12.73 8.52 63.17
N PHE A 118 -11.72 8.51 62.30
CA PHE A 118 -10.54 7.66 62.41
C PHE A 118 -9.81 7.79 63.76
N PRO A 119 -9.67 9.00 64.38
CA PRO A 119 -9.12 9.12 65.72
C PRO A 119 -9.91 8.35 66.80
N LYS A 120 -11.24 8.23 66.66
CA LYS A 120 -12.08 7.45 67.59
C LYS A 120 -11.92 5.95 67.36
N GLU A 121 -11.77 5.52 66.12
CA GLU A 121 -11.48 4.12 65.79
C GLU A 121 -10.11 3.72 66.38
N MET A 122 -9.09 4.58 66.24
CA MET A 122 -7.77 4.36 66.81
C MET A 122 -7.77 4.24 68.34
N GLN A 123 -8.71 4.90 69.05
CA GLN A 123 -8.83 4.78 70.51
C GLN A 123 -9.09 3.35 70.99
N LYS A 124 -9.64 2.48 70.12
CA LYS A 124 -9.94 1.08 70.43
C LYS A 124 -8.71 0.19 70.41
N THR A 125 -7.62 0.63 69.76
CA THR A 125 -6.38 -0.16 69.62
C THR A 125 -5.33 0.29 70.63
N ASN A 126 -4.74 -0.67 71.35
CA ASN A 126 -3.61 -0.45 72.27
C ASN A 126 -3.84 0.72 73.25
N ASN A 127 -5.00 0.72 73.92
CA ASN A 127 -5.41 1.78 74.85
C ASN A 127 -5.31 3.20 74.23
N GLY A 128 -5.64 3.31 72.94
CA GLY A 128 -5.64 4.53 72.16
C GLY A 128 -4.28 5.01 71.66
N LYS A 129 -3.23 4.21 71.81
CA LYS A 129 -1.93 4.48 71.19
C LYS A 129 -1.90 4.10 69.70
N GLY A 130 -2.73 3.16 69.26
CA GLY A 130 -2.64 2.58 67.92
C GLY A 130 -1.50 1.55 67.80
N ILE A 131 -0.91 1.45 66.61
CA ILE A 131 0.19 0.54 66.27
C ILE A 131 1.55 1.28 66.24
N PRO A 132 2.69 0.57 66.24
CA PRO A 132 4.01 1.19 66.02
C PRO A 132 4.13 1.74 64.59
N LEU A 133 4.42 3.04 64.42
CA LEU A 133 4.62 3.68 63.12
C LEU A 133 6.10 3.97 62.81
N PHE A 134 6.84 4.49 63.79
CA PHE A 134 8.27 4.77 63.64
C PHE A 134 9.06 4.19 64.80
N PHE A 135 10.26 3.69 64.49
CA PHE A 135 11.19 3.14 65.47
C PHE A 135 12.43 4.02 65.54
N GLU A 136 12.79 4.46 66.75
CA GLU A 136 14.15 4.94 67.03
C GLU A 136 15.03 3.74 67.33
N MET A 137 16.17 3.67 66.68
CA MET A 137 17.08 2.53 66.77
C MET A 137 18.50 3.02 67.05
N LEU A 138 19.20 2.37 67.98
CA LEU A 138 20.63 2.60 68.22
C LEU A 138 21.44 1.39 67.75
N PRO A 139 22.59 1.60 67.07
CA PRO A 139 23.50 0.52 66.71
C PRO A 139 23.92 -0.31 67.94
N LEU A 140 24.12 -1.62 67.76
CA LEU A 140 24.56 -2.50 68.84
C LEU A 140 25.89 -2.03 69.47
N ASP A 141 26.82 -1.53 68.66
CA ASP A 141 28.13 -1.04 69.12
C ASP A 141 27.97 0.14 70.09
N GLU A 142 26.99 1.02 69.85
CA GLU A 142 26.69 2.14 70.75
C GLU A 142 26.10 1.64 72.08
N ILE A 143 25.25 0.61 72.05
CA ILE A 143 24.68 -0.01 73.25
C ILE A 143 25.79 -0.69 74.08
N ILE A 144 26.64 -1.49 73.43
CA ILE A 144 27.76 -2.20 74.06
C ILE A 144 28.72 -1.19 74.70
N SER A 145 29.05 -0.11 73.99
CA SER A 145 29.92 0.95 74.50
C SER A 145 29.27 1.74 75.64
N SER A 146 27.99 2.10 75.52
CA SER A 146 27.29 2.93 76.52
C SER A 146 27.12 2.22 77.86
N PHE A 147 26.98 0.88 77.87
CA PHE A 147 26.82 0.09 79.09
C PHE A 147 28.09 -0.63 79.56
N ASP A 148 29.25 -0.42 78.93
CA ASP A 148 30.52 -1.13 79.20
C ASP A 148 30.31 -2.66 79.30
N ILE A 149 29.70 -3.24 78.25
CA ILE A 149 29.47 -4.69 78.14
C ILE A 149 30.72 -5.32 77.51
N LYS A 150 31.49 -6.09 78.28
CA LYS A 150 32.77 -6.67 77.84
C LYS A 150 32.62 -8.11 77.36
N GLU A 151 31.49 -8.72 77.68
CA GLU A 151 31.16 -10.11 77.45
C GLU A 151 30.72 -10.40 75.99
N VAL A 152 30.49 -9.35 75.19
CA VAL A 152 29.94 -9.43 73.83
C VAL A 152 30.94 -8.89 72.82
N GLN A 153 31.32 -9.71 71.83
CA GLN A 153 31.99 -9.25 70.62
C GLN A 153 30.98 -9.19 69.48
N CYS A 154 30.36 -8.03 69.28
CA CYS A 154 29.51 -7.77 68.13
C CYS A 154 30.26 -6.79 67.23
N SER A 155 30.70 -7.20 66.05
CA SER A 155 31.18 -6.29 65.01
C SER A 155 30.48 -6.65 63.70
N ARG A 156 29.32 -6.02 63.49
CA ARG A 156 28.50 -6.23 62.30
C ARG A 156 28.51 -4.96 61.46
N LEU A 157 29.58 -4.79 60.69
CA LEU A 157 29.72 -3.63 59.83
C LEU A 157 28.79 -3.76 58.62
N MET A 158 27.69 -3.02 58.63
CA MET A 158 26.79 -2.90 57.49
C MET A 158 27.10 -1.64 56.69
N LYS A 159 27.48 -1.82 55.43
CA LYS A 159 27.65 -0.73 54.47
C LYS A 159 26.30 -0.15 54.08
N THR A 160 26.25 1.17 53.94
CA THR A 160 25.14 1.87 53.30
C THR A 160 25.20 1.64 51.80
N ILE A 161 24.03 1.52 51.16
CA ILE A 161 23.93 1.56 49.70
C ILE A 161 23.99 3.03 49.27
N SER A 162 24.71 3.31 48.19
CA SER A 162 24.79 4.67 47.67
C SER A 162 23.43 5.15 47.15
N LEU A 163 23.18 6.45 47.27
CA LEU A 163 21.96 7.07 46.73
C LEU A 163 21.82 6.86 45.22
N GLU A 164 22.94 6.83 44.50
CA GLU A 164 22.96 6.60 43.05
C GLU A 164 22.38 5.21 42.70
N THR A 165 22.79 4.16 43.41
CA THR A 165 22.26 2.81 43.20
C THR A 165 20.78 2.71 43.57
N ILE A 166 20.35 3.34 44.66
CA ILE A 166 18.94 3.39 45.06
C ILE A 166 18.12 4.02 43.92
N GLN A 167 18.53 5.19 43.43
CA GLN A 167 17.86 5.87 42.32
C GLN A 167 17.82 5.02 41.04
N ARG A 168 18.91 4.31 40.69
CA ARG A 168 18.91 3.41 39.53
C ARG A 168 17.88 2.28 39.68
N ILE A 169 17.74 1.70 40.86
CA ILE A 169 16.75 0.65 41.15
C ILE A 169 15.32 1.23 41.09
N GLU A 170 15.07 2.40 41.68
CA GLU A 170 13.77 3.08 41.65
C GLU A 170 13.33 3.36 40.22
N ILE A 171 14.19 3.98 39.40
CA ILE A 171 13.92 4.25 37.98
C ILE A 171 13.49 2.96 37.27
N ILE A 172 14.18 1.85 37.52
CA ILE A 172 13.87 0.58 36.89
C ILE A 172 12.46 0.08 37.28
N PHE A 173 12.08 0.16 38.55
CA PHE A 173 10.74 -0.23 39.00
C PHE A 173 9.63 0.73 38.54
N ASP A 174 9.90 2.03 38.44
CA ASP A 174 8.95 3.00 37.89
C ASP A 174 8.64 2.70 36.41
N ASN A 175 9.67 2.35 35.63
CA ASN A 175 9.48 1.98 34.23
C ASN A 175 8.78 0.62 34.08
N LEU A 176 8.99 -0.32 35.00
CA LEU A 176 8.20 -1.55 35.10
C LEU A 176 6.71 -1.23 35.29
N LEU A 177 6.41 -0.35 36.25
CA LEU A 177 5.06 0.02 36.59
C LEU A 177 4.36 0.64 35.37
N LYS A 178 5.02 1.57 34.69
CA LYS A 178 4.52 2.17 33.44
C LYS A 178 4.25 1.11 32.37
N THR A 179 5.18 0.19 32.15
CA THR A 179 5.03 -0.89 31.14
C THR A 179 3.84 -1.80 31.46
N LYS A 180 3.62 -2.11 32.75
CA LYS A 180 2.47 -2.90 33.19
C LYS A 180 1.15 -2.16 32.98
N GLN A 181 1.13 -0.85 33.21
CA GLN A 181 -0.04 -0.01 32.93
C GLN A 181 -0.38 -0.04 31.45
N GLU A 182 0.57 0.28 30.57
CA GLU A 182 0.35 0.27 29.12
C GLU A 182 -0.08 -1.12 28.59
N LEU A 183 0.47 -2.21 29.15
CA LEU A 183 0.03 -3.56 28.82
C LEU A 183 -1.40 -3.86 29.30
N ASN A 184 -1.78 -3.38 30.48
CA ASN A 184 -3.14 -3.55 30.98
C ASN A 184 -4.15 -2.76 30.14
N ASP A 185 -3.81 -1.52 29.77
CA ASP A 185 -4.63 -0.67 28.91
C ASP A 185 -4.88 -1.37 27.56
N LEU A 186 -3.83 -1.96 26.97
CA LEU A 186 -3.95 -2.72 25.73
C LEU A 186 -4.81 -3.99 25.88
N ILE A 187 -4.72 -4.68 27.02
CA ILE A 187 -5.58 -5.84 27.33
C ILE A 187 -7.04 -5.42 27.50
N GLU A 188 -7.28 -4.25 28.10
CA GLU A 188 -8.62 -3.68 28.26
C GLU A 188 -9.21 -3.25 26.92
N ASP A 189 -8.43 -2.58 26.06
CA ASP A 189 -8.82 -2.28 24.68
C ASP A 189 -9.20 -3.57 23.93
N CYS A 190 -8.43 -4.65 24.10
CA CYS A 190 -8.77 -5.97 23.56
C CYS A 190 -10.11 -6.50 24.08
N GLU A 191 -10.48 -6.24 25.34
CA GLU A 191 -11.78 -6.61 25.90
C GLU A 191 -12.92 -5.76 25.31
N VAL A 192 -12.71 -4.46 25.15
CA VAL A 192 -13.66 -3.53 24.50
C VAL A 192 -13.93 -3.97 23.06
N PHE A 193 -12.89 -4.37 22.33
CA PHE A 193 -12.97 -4.81 20.94
C PHE A 193 -13.07 -6.33 20.77
N LYS A 194 -13.36 -7.10 21.83
CA LYS A 194 -13.33 -8.59 21.81
C LYS A 194 -14.19 -9.24 20.73
N LYS A 195 -15.25 -8.56 20.30
CA LYS A 195 -16.15 -9.04 19.25
C LYS A 195 -15.58 -8.84 17.84
N TYR A 196 -14.58 -7.99 17.68
CA TYR A 196 -13.97 -7.62 16.40
C TYR A 196 -12.51 -8.03 16.31
N LEU A 197 -12.02 -8.77 17.30
CA LEU A 197 -10.64 -9.23 17.41
C LEU A 197 -10.61 -10.75 17.54
N ASN A 198 -9.49 -11.31 17.10
CA ASN A 198 -9.18 -12.71 17.36
C ASN A 198 -8.90 -12.90 18.86
N LYS A 199 -9.47 -13.96 19.46
CA LYS A 199 -9.25 -14.27 20.88
C LYS A 199 -7.76 -14.47 21.21
N LYS A 200 -6.98 -14.99 20.24
CA LYS A 200 -5.53 -15.22 20.37
C LYS A 200 -4.74 -13.95 20.67
N HIS A 201 -5.26 -12.76 20.31
CA HIS A 201 -4.60 -11.48 20.63
C HIS A 201 -4.60 -11.23 22.14
N LYS A 202 -5.76 -11.31 22.78
CA LYS A 202 -5.87 -11.13 24.23
C LYS A 202 -5.12 -12.22 25.00
N ASP A 203 -5.24 -13.47 24.56
CA ASP A 203 -4.56 -14.61 25.19
C ASP A 203 -3.02 -14.41 25.19
N TYR A 204 -2.47 -13.91 24.08
CA TYR A 204 -1.04 -13.58 23.99
C TYR A 204 -0.62 -12.44 24.94
N LEU A 205 -1.41 -11.37 25.04
CA LEU A 205 -1.10 -10.27 25.97
C LEU A 205 -1.19 -10.71 27.44
N LEU A 206 -2.12 -11.61 27.78
CA LEU A 206 -2.20 -12.21 29.11
C LEU A 206 -0.98 -13.09 29.42
N GLU A 207 -0.47 -13.84 28.45
CA GLU A 207 0.78 -14.59 28.58
C GLU A 207 1.95 -13.66 28.89
N ILE A 208 2.08 -12.56 28.13
CA ILE A 208 3.08 -11.53 28.37
C ILE A 208 2.95 -10.94 29.77
N LYS A 209 1.74 -10.60 30.22
CA LYS A 209 1.48 -10.06 31.56
C LYS A 209 1.96 -10.99 32.66
N ASN A 210 1.74 -12.30 32.49
CA ASN A 210 2.22 -13.31 33.42
C ASN A 210 3.75 -13.41 33.41
N GLN A 211 4.40 -13.36 32.24
CA GLN A 211 5.85 -13.36 32.12
C GLN A 211 6.48 -12.14 32.82
N VAL A 212 5.93 -10.93 32.62
CA VAL A 212 6.38 -9.70 33.29
C VAL A 212 6.28 -9.84 34.81
N THR A 213 5.18 -10.41 35.30
CA THR A 213 4.96 -10.63 36.75
C THR A 213 5.98 -11.62 37.33
N LEU A 214 6.24 -12.72 36.63
CA LEU A 214 7.22 -13.73 37.05
C LEU A 214 8.64 -13.14 37.11
N ILE A 215 8.99 -12.32 36.12
CA ILE A 215 10.29 -11.67 36.03
C ILE A 215 10.47 -10.67 37.17
N GLU A 216 9.46 -9.86 37.47
CA GLU A 216 9.49 -8.96 38.63
C GLU A 216 9.75 -9.71 39.94
N HIS A 217 9.04 -10.82 40.17
CA HIS A 217 9.24 -11.63 41.38
C HIS A 217 10.67 -12.14 41.49
N LYS A 218 11.20 -12.72 40.41
CA LYS A 218 12.57 -13.24 40.37
C LYS A 218 13.62 -12.16 40.64
N ILE A 219 13.38 -10.95 40.13
CA ILE A 219 14.26 -9.80 40.34
C ILE A 219 14.20 -9.35 41.80
N LYS A 220 13.00 -9.20 42.39
CA LYS A 220 12.87 -8.84 43.80
C LYS A 220 13.57 -9.84 44.70
N GLU A 221 13.43 -11.13 44.42
CA GLU A 221 14.12 -12.21 45.14
C GLU A 221 15.65 -12.09 45.01
N ASN A 222 16.16 -11.90 43.79
CA ASN A 222 17.58 -11.75 43.52
C ASN A 222 18.19 -10.49 44.17
N ILE A 223 17.51 -9.33 44.09
CA ILE A 223 17.93 -8.10 44.78
C ILE A 223 17.97 -8.36 46.27
N SER A 224 16.91 -8.95 46.85
CA SER A 224 16.82 -9.17 48.29
C SER A 224 17.99 -10.00 48.79
N SER A 225 18.37 -11.06 48.06
CA SER A 225 19.51 -11.90 48.40
C SER A 225 20.84 -11.13 48.29
N VAL A 226 21.07 -10.43 47.18
CA VAL A 226 22.34 -9.71 46.94
C VAL A 226 22.48 -8.48 47.85
N LEU A 227 21.39 -7.81 48.19
CA LEU A 227 21.37 -6.63 49.05
C LEU A 227 21.94 -6.94 50.43
N TYR A 228 21.63 -8.12 50.97
CA TYR A 228 22.20 -8.57 52.24
C TYR A 228 23.74 -8.67 52.15
N ASP A 229 24.24 -9.40 51.16
CA ASP A 229 25.68 -9.62 50.95
C ASP A 229 26.43 -8.31 50.69
N VAL A 230 25.84 -7.38 49.94
CA VAL A 230 26.43 -6.07 49.66
C VAL A 230 26.52 -5.24 50.94
N ARG A 231 25.43 -5.19 51.72
CA ARG A 231 25.44 -4.48 53.00
C ARG A 231 26.42 -5.13 53.98
N ALA A 232 26.53 -6.46 54.02
CA ALA A 232 27.52 -7.17 54.82
C ALA A 232 28.97 -7.00 54.31
N GLY A 233 29.18 -6.32 53.18
CA GLY A 233 30.48 -6.10 52.58
C GLY A 233 31.09 -7.33 51.90
N LEU A 234 30.31 -8.41 51.75
CA LEU A 234 30.69 -9.66 51.09
C LEU A 234 30.67 -9.53 49.56
N LYS A 235 29.82 -8.64 49.04
CA LYS A 235 29.72 -8.30 47.61
C LYS A 235 29.89 -6.80 47.38
N LYS A 236 30.28 -6.46 46.15
CA LYS A 236 30.34 -5.06 45.69
C LYS A 236 28.96 -4.59 45.25
N GLU A 237 28.73 -3.29 45.31
CA GLU A 237 27.44 -2.68 45.00
C GLU A 237 27.00 -2.88 43.54
N ASP A 238 27.94 -3.00 42.60
CA ASP A 238 27.65 -3.29 41.18
C ASP A 238 27.01 -4.67 40.95
N GLU A 239 27.08 -5.57 41.94
CA GLU A 239 26.34 -6.84 41.89
C GLU A 239 24.82 -6.63 41.92
N LEU A 240 24.33 -5.56 42.54
CA LEU A 240 22.90 -5.20 42.50
C LEU A 240 22.48 -4.82 41.08
N ASP A 241 23.30 -4.02 40.38
CA ASP A 241 23.04 -3.64 38.99
C ASP A 241 23.02 -4.86 38.06
N LYS A 242 23.91 -5.83 38.29
CA LYS A 242 23.94 -7.09 37.53
C LYS A 242 22.65 -7.89 37.65
N GLN A 243 22.00 -7.88 38.83
CA GLN A 243 20.70 -8.52 38.99
C GLN A 243 19.61 -7.83 38.16
N MET A 244 19.79 -6.55 37.81
CA MET A 244 18.82 -5.76 37.04
C MET A 244 18.99 -5.92 35.53
N GLU A 245 20.10 -6.49 35.03
CA GLU A 245 20.35 -6.64 33.60
C GLU A 245 19.27 -7.43 32.83
N PRO A 246 18.69 -8.53 33.35
CA PRO A 246 17.58 -9.21 32.69
C PRO A 246 16.38 -8.28 32.48
N PHE A 247 16.17 -7.37 33.44
CA PHE A 247 15.09 -6.39 33.38
C PHE A 247 15.37 -5.27 32.40
N LYS A 248 16.61 -4.75 32.41
CA LYS A 248 17.06 -3.77 31.44
C LYS A 248 16.87 -4.32 30.03
N LYS A 249 17.20 -5.58 29.73
CA LYS A 249 16.91 -6.15 28.39
C LYS A 249 15.44 -6.12 27.98
N ILE A 250 14.50 -6.23 28.92
CA ILE A 250 13.05 -6.28 28.64
C ILE A 250 12.44 -4.88 28.54
N VAL A 251 12.94 -3.92 29.33
CA VAL A 251 12.39 -2.56 29.43
C VAL A 251 13.24 -1.52 28.68
N PHE A 252 14.53 -1.78 28.53
CA PHE A 252 15.59 -0.90 28.02
C PHE A 252 16.64 -1.69 27.25
N SER A 253 16.34 -2.09 26.02
CA SER A 253 17.45 -2.40 25.12
C SER A 253 17.76 -1.19 24.25
N SER A 254 19.05 -0.95 24.06
CA SER A 254 19.62 0.10 23.21
C SER A 254 19.29 -0.08 21.72
N ASN A 255 18.58 -1.16 21.35
CA ASN A 255 17.90 -1.31 20.08
C ASN A 255 16.39 -1.23 20.36
N ASP A 256 15.68 -0.26 19.82
CA ASP A 256 14.25 -0.02 20.06
C ASP A 256 13.30 -1.23 19.98
N ASN A 257 13.73 -2.40 19.51
CA ASN A 257 12.91 -3.59 19.24
C ASN A 257 12.71 -4.59 20.41
N GLU A 258 13.41 -4.47 21.56
CA GLU A 258 13.25 -5.44 22.67
C GLU A 258 12.25 -5.01 23.77
N TYR A 259 11.73 -3.77 23.71
CA TYR A 259 10.66 -3.35 24.61
C TYR A 259 9.41 -4.21 24.37
N ILE A 260 8.81 -4.73 25.45
CA ILE A 260 7.79 -5.77 25.36
C ILE A 260 6.59 -5.38 24.49
N LEU A 261 6.16 -4.12 24.51
CA LEU A 261 5.08 -3.63 23.65
C LEU A 261 5.56 -3.27 22.24
N LYS A 262 6.87 -3.06 22.02
CA LYS A 262 7.46 -2.89 20.68
C LYS A 262 7.75 -4.21 19.97
N GLN A 263 7.55 -5.36 20.62
CA GLN A 263 7.56 -6.66 19.95
C GLN A 263 6.54 -6.65 18.79
N GLU A 264 6.91 -7.27 17.66
CA GLU A 264 6.13 -7.22 16.40
C GLU A 264 4.65 -7.58 16.62
N LYS A 265 4.39 -8.61 17.41
CA LYS A 265 3.03 -9.09 17.70
C LYS A 265 2.23 -8.17 18.62
N CYS A 266 2.88 -7.47 19.55
CA CYS A 266 2.22 -6.42 20.34
C CYS A 266 1.88 -5.22 19.46
N GLN A 267 2.82 -4.80 18.61
CA GLN A 267 2.64 -3.70 17.67
C GLN A 267 1.54 -3.99 16.65
N SER A 268 1.42 -5.23 16.16
CA SER A 268 0.32 -5.61 15.27
C SER A 268 -1.04 -5.50 15.98
N ILE A 269 -1.13 -5.92 17.25
CA ILE A 269 -2.36 -5.80 18.03
C ILE A 269 -2.73 -4.33 18.28
N ILE A 270 -1.74 -3.48 18.65
CA ILE A 270 -1.94 -2.03 18.84
C ILE A 270 -2.49 -1.40 17.56
N LYS A 271 -1.82 -1.61 16.42
CA LYS A 271 -2.27 -1.08 15.12
C LYS A 271 -3.67 -1.55 14.75
N LYS A 272 -4.00 -2.81 15.04
CA LYS A 272 -5.33 -3.36 14.80
C LYS A 272 -6.39 -2.64 15.63
N ILE A 273 -6.14 -2.43 16.92
CA ILE A 273 -7.05 -1.68 17.81
C ILE A 273 -7.22 -0.24 17.33
N GLU A 274 -6.14 0.46 17.00
CA GLU A 274 -6.18 1.82 16.46
C GLU A 274 -7.02 1.89 15.18
N PHE A 275 -6.84 0.92 14.29
CA PHE A 275 -7.63 0.81 13.05
C PHE A 275 -9.13 0.56 13.34
N LEU A 276 -9.46 -0.29 14.30
CA LEU A 276 -10.85 -0.51 14.73
C LEU A 276 -11.47 0.74 15.36
N LYS A 277 -10.71 1.50 16.17
CA LYS A 277 -11.11 2.80 16.72
C LYS A 277 -11.39 3.78 15.58
N TYR A 278 -10.50 3.88 14.60
CA TYR A 278 -10.67 4.74 13.42
C TYR A 278 -11.91 4.37 12.59
N ALA A 279 -12.14 3.08 12.33
CA ALA A 279 -13.28 2.61 11.58
C ALA A 279 -14.61 2.97 12.28
N LYS A 280 -14.71 2.74 13.59
CA LYS A 280 -15.90 3.13 14.38
C LYS A 280 -16.13 4.64 14.37
N ASN A 281 -15.09 5.44 14.59
CA ASN A 281 -15.19 6.91 14.57
C ASN A 281 -15.55 7.45 13.19
N SER A 282 -15.28 6.66 12.15
CA SER A 282 -15.67 6.95 10.77
C SER A 282 -17.04 6.37 10.41
N ASP A 283 -17.92 6.04 11.36
CA ASP A 283 -19.25 5.44 11.15
C ASP A 283 -19.22 4.15 10.27
N ILE A 284 -18.12 3.40 10.26
CA ILE A 284 -18.02 2.13 9.53
C ILE A 284 -18.39 1.00 10.49
N PHE A 285 -19.35 0.17 10.09
CA PHE A 285 -19.73 -1.00 10.88
C PHE A 285 -18.68 -2.09 10.73
N ILE A 286 -18.39 -2.82 11.79
CA ILE A 286 -17.39 -3.88 11.79
C ILE A 286 -18.11 -5.20 12.03
N VAL A 287 -17.80 -6.22 11.23
CA VAL A 287 -18.42 -7.53 11.37
C VAL A 287 -17.90 -8.21 12.64
N GLU A 288 -18.80 -8.73 13.45
CA GLU A 288 -18.47 -9.45 14.69
C GLU A 288 -17.90 -10.86 14.37
N ASN A 289 -17.01 -11.36 15.22
CA ASN A 289 -16.34 -12.67 15.10
C ASN A 289 -17.28 -13.87 15.29
N THR A 290 -18.50 -13.64 15.80
CA THR A 290 -19.58 -14.62 15.82
C THR A 290 -20.25 -14.78 14.45
N MET A 291 -20.07 -13.81 13.55
CA MET A 291 -20.75 -13.72 12.27
C MET A 291 -19.85 -14.26 11.15
N SER A 292 -19.77 -15.59 11.06
CA SER A 292 -18.94 -16.28 10.05
C SER A 292 -19.40 -16.08 8.60
N ASN A 293 -20.66 -15.67 8.39
CA ASN A 293 -21.20 -15.44 7.05
C ASN A 293 -21.90 -14.08 6.95
N ILE A 294 -21.18 -13.11 6.41
CA ILE A 294 -21.68 -11.76 6.19
C ILE A 294 -22.92 -11.71 5.28
N ARG A 295 -23.11 -12.69 4.39
CA ARG A 295 -24.31 -12.72 3.52
C ARG A 295 -25.59 -12.93 4.33
N LEU A 296 -25.53 -13.65 5.46
CA LEU A 296 -26.69 -13.80 6.35
C LEU A 296 -27.04 -12.47 7.03
N LEU A 297 -26.02 -11.72 7.47
CA LEU A 297 -26.21 -10.38 8.04
C LEU A 297 -26.87 -9.44 7.03
N ILE A 298 -26.33 -9.38 5.81
CA ILE A 298 -26.82 -8.50 4.73
C ILE A 298 -28.26 -8.84 4.33
N ASN A 299 -28.66 -10.11 4.44
CA ASN A 299 -30.01 -10.58 4.10
C ASN A 299 -31.04 -10.39 5.23
N SER A 300 -30.64 -9.84 6.39
CA SER A 300 -31.56 -9.57 7.49
C SER A 300 -32.61 -8.51 7.11
N GLU A 301 -33.79 -8.58 7.72
CA GLU A 301 -34.93 -7.70 7.40
C GLU A 301 -34.57 -6.20 7.47
N ASN A 302 -33.70 -5.81 8.40
CA ASN A 302 -33.29 -4.42 8.60
C ASN A 302 -32.31 -3.89 7.53
N LEU A 303 -31.60 -4.80 6.85
CA LEU A 303 -30.51 -4.47 5.92
C LEU A 303 -30.85 -4.80 4.46
N ARG A 304 -31.86 -5.65 4.23
CA ARG A 304 -32.20 -6.19 2.92
C ARG A 304 -32.37 -5.10 1.87
N ASP A 305 -33.12 -4.05 2.15
CA ASP A 305 -33.44 -3.01 1.16
C ASP A 305 -32.39 -1.87 1.08
N LYS A 306 -31.24 -2.05 1.74
CA LYS A 306 -30.15 -1.05 1.78
C LYS A 306 -29.08 -1.35 0.74
N LYS A 307 -28.32 -0.30 0.39
CA LYS A 307 -27.11 -0.40 -0.45
C LYS A 307 -25.93 -0.62 0.49
N ILE A 308 -25.27 -1.77 0.40
CA ILE A 308 -24.25 -2.15 1.37
C ILE A 308 -22.92 -2.36 0.66
N TYR A 309 -21.89 -1.69 1.15
CA TYR A 309 -20.50 -1.88 0.72
C TYR A 309 -19.75 -2.63 1.82
N VAL A 310 -19.07 -3.70 1.46
CA VAL A 310 -18.27 -4.51 2.39
C VAL A 310 -16.83 -4.48 1.94
N PHE A 311 -15.96 -3.85 2.73
CA PHE A 311 -14.52 -3.95 2.50
C PHE A 311 -13.97 -5.17 3.23
N LYS A 312 -13.38 -6.10 2.48
CA LYS A 312 -12.76 -7.32 3.00
C LYS A 312 -11.26 -7.16 3.12
N ILE A 313 -10.72 -7.39 4.32
CA ILE A 313 -9.31 -7.13 4.66
C ILE A 313 -8.69 -8.30 5.43
N SER A 314 -7.36 -8.38 5.40
CA SER A 314 -6.55 -9.16 6.34
C SER A 314 -5.16 -8.54 6.46
N ASP A 315 -4.48 -8.80 7.56
CA ASP A 315 -3.11 -8.37 7.82
C ASP A 315 -2.16 -8.97 6.78
N ASN A 316 -2.43 -10.20 6.32
CA ASN A 316 -1.66 -10.87 5.27
C ASN A 316 -1.82 -10.16 3.91
N LEU A 317 -3.04 -9.77 3.53
CA LEU A 317 -3.29 -9.02 2.29
C LEU A 317 -2.60 -7.65 2.31
N GLU A 318 -2.62 -6.97 3.46
CA GLU A 318 -1.90 -5.70 3.65
C GLU A 318 -0.39 -5.89 3.49
N LYS A 319 0.19 -6.93 4.10
CA LYS A 319 1.63 -7.23 4.00
C LYS A 319 2.07 -7.59 2.58
N GLN A 320 1.22 -8.27 1.79
CA GLN A 320 1.55 -8.67 0.43
C GLN A 320 1.65 -7.48 -0.54
N ASN A 321 0.74 -6.51 -0.43
CA ASN A 321 0.75 -5.32 -1.28
C ASN A 321 0.11 -4.12 -0.58
N LYS A 322 0.92 -3.43 0.25
CA LYS A 322 0.49 -2.29 1.04
C LYS A 322 -0.09 -1.15 0.19
N GLN A 323 0.52 -0.84 -0.96
CA GLN A 323 0.03 0.23 -1.83
C GLN A 323 -1.39 -0.07 -2.33
N LEU A 324 -1.62 -1.30 -2.81
CA LEU A 324 -2.95 -1.67 -3.28
C LEU A 324 -3.96 -1.65 -2.12
N TYR A 325 -3.59 -2.14 -0.95
CA TYR A 325 -4.44 -2.08 0.24
C TYR A 325 -4.87 -0.64 0.57
N ASP A 326 -3.91 0.29 0.56
CA ASP A 326 -4.16 1.71 0.82
C ASP A 326 -5.04 2.33 -0.27
N ASP A 327 -4.85 1.97 -1.55
CA ASP A 327 -5.72 2.43 -2.65
C ASP A 327 -7.18 1.96 -2.46
N TYR A 328 -7.39 0.70 -2.05
CA TYR A 328 -8.71 0.17 -1.72
C TYR A 328 -9.34 0.92 -0.54
N TRP A 329 -8.56 1.18 0.51
CA TRP A 329 -9.03 1.89 1.68
C TRP A 329 -9.44 3.33 1.37
N ASP A 330 -8.60 4.08 0.65
CA ASP A 330 -8.89 5.45 0.22
C ASP A 330 -10.13 5.51 -0.66
N TYR A 331 -10.29 4.54 -1.55
CA TYR A 331 -11.49 4.43 -2.38
C TYR A 331 -12.74 4.12 -1.54
N PHE A 332 -12.64 3.20 -0.57
CA PHE A 332 -13.75 2.87 0.33
C PHE A 332 -14.20 4.11 1.14
N LEU A 333 -13.26 4.88 1.68
CA LEU A 333 -13.54 6.14 2.37
C LEU A 333 -14.15 7.19 1.44
N LYS A 334 -13.69 7.26 0.18
CA LYS A 334 -14.26 8.15 -0.84
C LYS A 334 -15.71 7.79 -1.17
N LEU A 335 -16.03 6.50 -1.33
CA LEU A 335 -17.40 6.03 -1.53
C LEU A 335 -18.29 6.47 -0.37
N LYS A 336 -17.79 6.32 0.86
CA LYS A 336 -18.51 6.75 2.07
C LYS A 336 -18.81 8.25 2.07
N ARG A 337 -17.89 9.08 1.60
CA ARG A 337 -18.06 10.54 1.54
C ARG A 337 -19.15 10.99 0.56
N SER A 338 -19.50 10.18 -0.45
CA SER A 338 -20.51 10.52 -1.48
C SER A 338 -21.98 10.46 -1.02
N LYS A 339 -22.19 10.38 0.31
CA LYS A 339 -23.44 10.27 1.09
C LYS A 339 -24.77 10.25 0.31
N SER A 340 -25.42 9.09 0.31
CA SER A 340 -26.88 8.99 0.40
C SER A 340 -27.30 8.24 1.69
N ASN A 341 -28.47 8.56 2.26
CA ASN A 341 -28.97 7.92 3.50
C ASN A 341 -29.29 6.42 3.37
N GLU A 342 -29.13 5.85 2.17
CA GLU A 342 -29.41 4.44 1.89
C GLU A 342 -28.17 3.55 1.89
N GLN A 343 -26.97 4.15 1.98
CA GLN A 343 -25.70 3.46 1.89
C GLN A 343 -25.13 3.11 3.27
N ILE A 344 -24.74 1.85 3.46
CA ILE A 344 -24.14 1.34 4.69
C ILE A 344 -22.79 0.72 4.35
N PHE A 345 -21.80 0.93 5.22
CA PHE A 345 -20.41 0.52 5.01
C PHE A 345 -20.01 -0.44 6.12
N TYR A 346 -19.61 -1.64 5.72
CA TYR A 346 -19.09 -2.68 6.59
C TYR A 346 -17.63 -2.97 6.32
N LEU A 347 -16.91 -3.29 7.38
CA LEU A 347 -15.57 -3.86 7.37
C LEU A 347 -15.67 -5.34 7.77
N PHE A 348 -15.13 -6.22 6.94
CA PHE A 348 -14.99 -7.64 7.23
C PHE A 348 -13.50 -7.97 7.25
N ASP A 349 -13.02 -8.41 8.40
CA ASP A 349 -11.63 -8.75 8.61
C ASP A 349 -11.49 -10.27 8.72
N TYR A 350 -10.71 -10.87 7.82
CA TYR A 350 -10.52 -12.32 7.77
C TYR A 350 -9.83 -12.83 9.05
N ASP A 351 -9.01 -12.00 9.71
CA ASP A 351 -8.20 -12.41 10.87
C ASP A 351 -9.02 -12.53 12.17
N ILE A 352 -10.27 -12.05 12.19
CA ILE A 352 -11.13 -12.13 13.39
C ILE A 352 -11.54 -13.57 13.71
N LEU A 353 -11.46 -14.47 12.72
CA LEU A 353 -11.85 -15.87 12.83
C LEU A 353 -10.67 -16.71 13.34
N ASN A 354 -10.97 -17.73 14.14
CA ASN A 354 -9.92 -18.58 14.72
C ASN A 354 -9.23 -19.49 13.70
N ASP A 355 -9.90 -19.78 12.58
CA ASP A 355 -9.48 -20.68 11.52
C ASP A 355 -9.04 -19.89 10.28
N SER A 356 -7.87 -20.24 9.74
CA SER A 356 -7.33 -19.65 8.51
C SER A 356 -8.26 -19.93 7.33
N LEU A 357 -8.81 -18.88 6.74
CA LEU A 357 -9.62 -18.99 5.53
C LEU A 357 -8.70 -19.21 4.33
N THR A 358 -9.01 -20.21 3.51
CA THR A 358 -8.15 -20.61 2.38
C THR A 358 -8.25 -19.68 1.17
N ASN A 359 -9.17 -18.71 1.17
CA ASN A 359 -9.47 -17.81 0.05
C ASN A 359 -9.66 -16.36 0.53
N GLU A 360 -8.62 -15.77 1.12
CA GLU A 360 -8.58 -14.33 1.42
C GLU A 360 -8.45 -13.53 0.11
N VAL A 361 -9.34 -12.56 -0.11
CA VAL A 361 -9.29 -11.68 -1.28
C VAL A 361 -9.57 -10.25 -0.82
N LEU A 362 -8.66 -9.34 -1.15
CA LEU A 362 -8.86 -7.91 -0.96
C LEU A 362 -9.90 -7.42 -1.97
N CYS A 363 -11.08 -7.03 -1.50
CA CYS A 363 -12.13 -6.51 -2.38
C CYS A 363 -13.13 -5.62 -1.64
N ILE A 364 -13.89 -4.83 -2.40
CA ILE A 364 -15.07 -4.13 -1.89
C ILE A 364 -16.30 -4.76 -2.53
N GLU A 365 -17.02 -5.61 -1.81
CA GLU A 365 -18.28 -6.14 -2.32
C GLU A 365 -19.36 -5.06 -2.29
N PHE A 366 -20.23 -5.05 -3.30
CA PHE A 366 -21.44 -4.23 -3.31
C PHE A 366 -22.68 -5.12 -3.31
N HIS A 367 -23.56 -4.87 -2.36
CA HIS A 367 -24.83 -5.58 -2.16
C HIS A 367 -26.00 -4.61 -2.24
N SER A 368 -27.11 -5.08 -2.80
CA SER A 368 -28.37 -4.34 -2.88
C SER A 368 -29.52 -5.33 -2.86
N ASN A 369 -30.61 -5.00 -2.15
CA ASN A 369 -31.81 -5.86 -2.06
C ASN A 369 -31.50 -7.27 -1.52
N GLY A 370 -30.57 -7.38 -0.57
CA GLY A 370 -30.11 -8.66 0.01
C GLY A 370 -29.42 -9.57 -1.02
N ARG A 371 -28.77 -8.99 -2.03
CA ARG A 371 -28.04 -9.75 -3.04
C ARG A 371 -26.70 -9.11 -3.34
N LEU A 372 -25.69 -9.95 -3.54
CA LEU A 372 -24.41 -9.54 -4.06
C LEU A 372 -24.58 -9.05 -5.51
N VAL A 373 -24.30 -7.78 -5.76
CA VAL A 373 -24.36 -7.15 -7.07
C VAL A 373 -22.97 -7.12 -7.72
N THR A 374 -21.93 -6.97 -6.90
CA THR A 374 -20.53 -6.92 -7.34
C THR A 374 -19.62 -7.59 -6.33
N GLU A 375 -18.78 -8.52 -6.81
CA GLU A 375 -17.73 -9.17 -6.00
C GLU A 375 -16.59 -8.21 -5.65
N ASP A 376 -16.24 -7.29 -6.57
CA ASP A 376 -15.31 -6.21 -6.29
C ASP A 376 -15.70 -4.91 -7.02
N PHE A 377 -16.05 -3.90 -6.24
CA PHE A 377 -16.52 -2.59 -6.67
C PHE A 377 -15.37 -1.62 -6.96
N PHE A 378 -14.17 -1.89 -6.44
CA PHE A 378 -12.98 -1.10 -6.75
C PHE A 378 -12.59 -1.25 -8.22
N THR A 379 -12.57 -2.49 -8.72
CA THR A 379 -12.28 -2.81 -10.13
C THR A 379 -13.41 -2.43 -11.12
N ARG A 380 -14.54 -1.87 -10.65
CA ARG A 380 -15.63 -1.40 -11.53
C ARG A 380 -15.45 0.01 -12.09
N GLU A 381 -14.58 0.86 -11.52
CA GLU A 381 -14.18 2.14 -12.15
C GLU A 381 -13.12 1.90 -13.27
N GLU A 382 -13.39 0.97 -14.18
CA GLU A 382 -12.64 0.80 -15.42
C GLU A 382 -13.45 1.36 -16.60
N ALA A 383 -12.76 1.94 -17.58
CA ALA A 383 -13.42 2.52 -18.74
C ALA A 383 -14.11 1.43 -19.60
N THR A 384 -15.40 1.62 -19.87
CA THR A 384 -16.21 0.63 -20.60
C THR A 384 -16.60 1.11 -21.98
N VAL A 385 -16.88 0.16 -22.88
CA VAL A 385 -17.54 0.44 -24.15
C VAL A 385 -18.77 -0.44 -24.32
N LYS A 386 -19.77 0.10 -25.00
CA LYS A 386 -21.03 -0.59 -25.30
C LYS A 386 -21.26 -0.61 -26.80
N ASN A 387 -21.64 -1.76 -27.32
CA ASN A 387 -22.10 -1.87 -28.70
C ASN A 387 -23.55 -1.39 -28.77
N ASN A 388 -23.81 -0.37 -29.57
CA ASN A 388 -25.13 0.24 -29.71
C ASN A 388 -26.02 -0.47 -30.73
N GLN A 389 -25.51 -1.50 -31.42
CA GLN A 389 -26.33 -2.35 -32.28
C GLN A 389 -26.96 -3.48 -31.47
N ASN A 390 -28.27 -3.41 -31.24
CA ASN A 390 -29.07 -4.50 -30.68
C ASN A 390 -29.14 -5.69 -31.66
N LYS A 391 -28.10 -6.52 -31.74
CA LYS A 391 -28.19 -7.88 -32.28
C LYS A 391 -27.26 -8.82 -31.52
N THR A 392 -27.88 -9.70 -30.73
CA THR A 392 -27.33 -10.99 -30.31
C THR A 392 -27.01 -11.82 -31.56
N LEU A 393 -25.78 -11.74 -32.06
CA LEU A 393 -25.25 -12.75 -32.96
C LEU A 393 -24.42 -13.72 -32.14
N LYS A 394 -25.02 -14.87 -31.84
CA LYS A 394 -24.25 -16.09 -31.56
C LYS A 394 -23.16 -16.19 -32.63
N LEU A 395 -21.90 -16.33 -32.20
CA LEU A 395 -20.79 -16.72 -33.06
C LEU A 395 -21.14 -18.04 -33.75
N ILE A 396 -21.73 -17.97 -34.95
CA ILE A 396 -21.74 -19.08 -35.90
C ILE A 396 -20.52 -18.86 -36.81
N GLY A 397 -19.46 -19.60 -36.50
CA GLY A 397 -18.64 -20.24 -37.53
C GLY A 397 -17.86 -19.38 -38.53
N ASN A 398 -17.50 -18.14 -38.23
CA ASN A 398 -16.55 -17.40 -39.07
C ASN A 398 -15.15 -17.42 -38.47
N VAL A 399 -14.18 -17.81 -39.29
CA VAL A 399 -12.74 -17.91 -39.02
C VAL A 399 -12.29 -16.73 -38.14
N LYS A 400 -11.81 -17.01 -36.92
CA LYS A 400 -11.17 -15.99 -36.08
C LYS A 400 -10.05 -15.33 -36.93
N PRO A 401 -10.02 -14.00 -37.07
CA PRO A 401 -8.92 -13.33 -37.73
C PRO A 401 -7.59 -13.78 -37.11
N ALA A 402 -6.57 -13.98 -37.94
CA ALA A 402 -5.28 -14.56 -37.51
C ALA A 402 -4.57 -13.74 -36.41
N GLN A 403 -4.94 -12.48 -36.20
CA GLN A 403 -4.36 -11.61 -35.19
C GLN A 403 -5.33 -10.56 -34.67
N LEU A 404 -5.43 -10.45 -33.34
CA LEU A 404 -6.28 -9.51 -32.62
C LEU A 404 -5.41 -8.67 -31.68
N ILE A 405 -5.64 -7.36 -31.62
CA ILE A 405 -4.89 -6.42 -30.78
C ILE A 405 -5.81 -5.86 -29.71
N GLU A 406 -5.33 -5.79 -28.47
CA GLU A 406 -6.06 -5.17 -27.37
C GLU A 406 -6.28 -3.67 -27.64
N LEU A 407 -7.53 -3.21 -27.52
CA LEU A 407 -7.92 -1.84 -27.79
C LEU A 407 -7.35 -0.89 -26.71
N LYS A 408 -6.50 0.05 -27.14
CA LYS A 408 -5.93 1.12 -26.33
C LYS A 408 -6.07 2.44 -27.06
N VAL A 409 -7.05 3.26 -26.68
CA VAL A 409 -7.34 4.55 -27.33
C VAL A 409 -7.64 5.63 -26.29
N PRO A 410 -7.41 6.91 -26.59
CA PRO A 410 -7.74 8.01 -25.67
C PRO A 410 -9.25 8.09 -25.40
N CYS A 411 -9.64 8.86 -24.39
CA CYS A 411 -11.04 9.21 -24.19
C CYS A 411 -11.58 10.01 -25.40
N PRO A 412 -12.82 9.78 -25.87
CA PRO A 412 -13.41 10.61 -26.93
C PRO A 412 -13.55 12.10 -26.53
N ASN A 413 -13.54 12.41 -25.24
CA ASN A 413 -13.51 13.79 -24.75
C ASN A 413 -12.08 14.32 -24.82
N SER A 414 -11.85 15.30 -25.71
CA SER A 414 -10.53 15.92 -25.94
C SER A 414 -9.97 16.67 -24.74
N SER A 415 -10.79 16.99 -23.73
CA SER A 415 -10.37 17.63 -22.48
C SER A 415 -9.97 16.63 -21.40
N CYS A 416 -10.03 15.32 -21.67
CA CYS A 416 -9.65 14.29 -20.72
C CYS A 416 -8.11 14.16 -20.64
N PRO A 417 -7.52 14.15 -19.43
CA PRO A 417 -6.06 14.09 -19.25
C PRO A 417 -5.46 12.68 -19.50
N SER A 418 -6.28 11.66 -19.77
CA SER A 418 -5.82 10.29 -19.91
C SER A 418 -5.29 10.01 -21.32
N ASP A 419 -4.01 9.69 -21.43
CA ASP A 419 -3.31 9.45 -22.71
C ASP A 419 -3.90 8.27 -23.51
N LEU A 420 -3.81 7.04 -22.99
CA LEU A 420 -4.33 5.84 -23.64
C LEU A 420 -5.03 4.93 -22.63
N ILE A 421 -6.31 4.65 -22.88
CA ILE A 421 -7.17 3.89 -21.99
C ILE A 421 -7.40 2.50 -22.57
N LYS A 422 -7.33 1.45 -21.73
CA LYS A 422 -7.81 0.11 -22.07
C LYS A 422 -9.31 0.04 -21.85
N TRP A 423 -10.02 -0.53 -22.80
CA TRP A 423 -11.48 -0.53 -22.80
C TRP A 423 -12.05 -1.95 -22.64
N LYS A 424 -13.01 -2.11 -21.72
CA LYS A 424 -13.74 -3.36 -21.52
C LYS A 424 -15.16 -3.29 -22.06
N CYS A 425 -15.70 -4.41 -22.53
CA CYS A 425 -17.11 -4.51 -22.85
C CYS A 425 -17.97 -4.25 -21.60
N ASP A 426 -18.98 -3.38 -21.70
CA ASP A 426 -19.90 -3.06 -20.61
C ASP A 426 -20.70 -4.29 -20.14
N GLU A 427 -20.97 -5.23 -21.06
CA GLU A 427 -21.71 -6.46 -20.80
C GLU A 427 -20.82 -7.61 -20.30
N CYS A 428 -19.85 -8.09 -21.10
CA CYS A 428 -19.05 -9.26 -20.72
C CYS A 428 -17.76 -8.95 -19.96
N ARG A 429 -17.39 -7.68 -19.80
CA ARG A 429 -16.17 -7.24 -19.10
C ARG A 429 -14.85 -7.75 -19.67
N GLU A 430 -14.87 -8.35 -20.87
CA GLU A 430 -13.66 -8.71 -21.58
C GLU A 430 -13.03 -7.44 -22.18
N PHE A 431 -11.70 -7.36 -22.16
CA PHE A 431 -10.98 -6.33 -22.92
C PHE A 431 -11.34 -6.43 -24.40
N ILE A 432 -11.72 -5.31 -24.98
CA ILE A 432 -12.01 -5.24 -26.40
C ILE A 432 -10.73 -5.48 -27.16
N LYS A 433 -10.83 -6.29 -28.21
CA LYS A 433 -9.76 -6.48 -29.18
C LYS A 433 -10.24 -6.03 -30.56
N TYR A 434 -9.33 -5.73 -31.46
CA TYR A 434 -9.69 -5.38 -32.83
C TYR A 434 -8.75 -6.04 -33.85
N ASP A 435 -9.26 -6.20 -35.07
CA ASP A 435 -8.52 -6.77 -36.20
C ASP A 435 -8.12 -5.69 -37.23
N GLY A 436 -7.48 -6.10 -38.32
CA GLY A 436 -7.07 -5.19 -39.41
C GLY A 436 -8.24 -4.59 -40.20
N ASN A 437 -9.46 -5.11 -40.03
CA ASN A 437 -10.68 -4.51 -40.58
C ASN A 437 -11.30 -3.46 -39.63
N LEU A 438 -10.69 -3.26 -38.46
CA LEU A 438 -11.15 -2.37 -37.40
C LEU A 438 -12.51 -2.78 -36.82
N ASP A 439 -12.82 -4.07 -36.88
CA ASP A 439 -13.94 -4.63 -36.12
C ASP A 439 -13.50 -4.85 -34.67
N PHE A 440 -14.37 -4.50 -33.72
CA PHE A 440 -14.15 -4.71 -32.29
C PHE A 440 -14.78 -6.03 -31.85
N PHE A 441 -14.02 -6.80 -31.09
CA PHE A 441 -14.33 -8.16 -30.65
C PHE A 441 -14.30 -8.25 -29.13
N CYS A 442 -15.33 -8.90 -28.58
CA CYS A 442 -15.41 -9.43 -27.23
C CYS A 442 -16.26 -10.71 -27.24
N LYS A 443 -16.43 -11.35 -26.09
CA LYS A 443 -17.31 -12.51 -25.93
C LYS A 443 -18.77 -12.26 -26.35
N CYS A 444 -19.29 -11.04 -26.18
CA CYS A 444 -20.70 -10.72 -26.49
C CYS A 444 -20.96 -10.35 -27.95
N ALA A 445 -20.02 -9.70 -28.62
CA ALA A 445 -20.25 -9.10 -29.93
C ALA A 445 -18.96 -8.95 -30.75
N SER A 446 -19.14 -8.99 -32.06
CA SER A 446 -18.17 -8.55 -33.06
C SER A 446 -18.84 -7.56 -34.01
N SER A 447 -18.39 -6.32 -34.04
CA SER A 447 -18.97 -5.29 -34.92
C SER A 447 -17.97 -4.16 -35.18
N SER A 448 -18.21 -3.38 -36.23
CA SER A 448 -17.37 -2.24 -36.60
C SER A 448 -17.21 -1.26 -35.43
N PHE A 449 -15.99 -0.72 -35.27
CA PHE A 449 -15.65 0.28 -34.24
C PHE A 449 -16.64 1.46 -34.17
N LYS A 450 -17.27 1.83 -35.30
CA LYS A 450 -18.26 2.91 -35.39
C LYS A 450 -19.52 2.69 -34.55
N ASN A 451 -19.80 1.44 -34.18
CA ASN A 451 -21.00 1.06 -33.45
C ASN A 451 -20.83 1.10 -31.92
N TYR A 452 -19.64 1.47 -31.44
CA TYR A 452 -19.35 1.48 -30.01
C TYR A 452 -19.42 2.90 -29.43
N GLY A 453 -20.07 3.01 -28.27
CA GLY A 453 -19.97 4.14 -27.37
C GLY A 453 -18.95 3.85 -26.27
N PHE A 454 -18.30 4.90 -25.76
CA PHE A 454 -17.20 4.85 -24.80
C PHE A 454 -17.54 5.61 -23.53
N LYS A 455 -17.38 4.98 -22.38
CA LYS A 455 -17.62 5.58 -21.06
C LYS A 455 -16.30 5.62 -20.27
N CYS A 456 -15.73 6.80 -20.17
CA CYS A 456 -14.50 7.04 -19.41
C CYS A 456 -14.80 7.19 -17.91
N VAL A 457 -13.78 6.95 -17.08
CA VAL A 457 -13.84 7.03 -15.61
C VAL A 457 -13.24 8.31 -15.05
N SER A 458 -12.72 9.20 -15.92
CA SER A 458 -12.12 10.48 -15.52
C SER A 458 -13.17 11.47 -15.00
N LYS A 459 -13.00 11.89 -13.74
CA LYS A 459 -13.92 12.83 -13.04
C LYS A 459 -13.76 14.29 -13.48
N GLN A 460 -12.86 14.56 -14.44
CA GLN A 460 -12.60 15.91 -14.95
C GLN A 460 -13.55 16.34 -16.08
N HIS A 461 -14.46 15.46 -16.51
CA HIS A 461 -15.53 15.83 -17.43
C HIS A 461 -16.90 15.35 -16.91
N PRO A 462 -17.96 16.19 -17.01
CA PRO A 462 -19.24 16.03 -16.30
C PRO A 462 -20.11 14.86 -16.80
N GLU A 463 -19.63 14.07 -17.75
CA GLU A 463 -20.41 12.99 -18.37
C GLU A 463 -20.53 11.73 -17.48
N ILE A 464 -19.77 11.67 -16.36
CA ILE A 464 -19.91 10.62 -15.33
C ILE A 464 -21.25 10.72 -14.59
N GLU A 465 -21.76 11.92 -14.35
CA GLU A 465 -22.99 12.12 -13.57
C GLU A 465 -24.26 11.66 -14.30
N ASN A 466 -24.21 11.52 -15.63
CA ASN A 466 -25.37 11.18 -16.46
C ASN A 466 -25.34 9.77 -17.06
N ASP A 467 -24.35 8.94 -16.71
CA ASP A 467 -24.19 7.58 -17.24
C ASP A 467 -24.17 7.51 -18.78
N LYS A 468 -23.63 8.56 -19.43
CA LYS A 468 -23.65 8.71 -20.90
C LYS A 468 -22.41 8.09 -21.55
N PHE A 469 -22.64 7.31 -22.61
CA PHE A 469 -21.57 6.86 -23.51
C PHE A 469 -21.26 7.95 -24.53
N LEU A 470 -19.98 8.24 -24.70
CA LEU A 470 -19.43 9.21 -25.65
C LEU A 470 -19.04 8.53 -26.97
N HIS A 471 -19.00 9.32 -28.03
CA HIS A 471 -18.51 8.91 -29.34
C HIS A 471 -17.43 9.86 -29.81
N PHE A 472 -16.47 9.35 -30.58
CA PHE A 472 -15.49 10.21 -31.25
C PHE A 472 -16.21 11.09 -32.26
N GLN A 473 -16.01 12.41 -32.17
CA GLN A 473 -16.62 13.38 -33.09
C GLN A 473 -16.18 13.16 -34.54
N ASN A 474 -14.94 12.70 -34.74
CA ASN A 474 -14.39 12.33 -36.03
C ASN A 474 -13.92 10.87 -36.02
N PHE A 475 -14.66 9.99 -36.69
CA PHE A 475 -14.29 8.57 -36.81
C PHE A 475 -13.05 8.33 -37.68
N GLU A 476 -12.66 9.29 -38.53
CA GLU A 476 -11.46 9.15 -39.36
C GLU A 476 -10.19 9.24 -38.51
N ASP A 477 -10.16 10.10 -37.48
CA ASP A 477 -9.00 10.22 -36.58
C ASP A 477 -8.78 8.94 -35.77
N LEU A 478 -9.87 8.37 -35.21
CA LEU A 478 -9.83 7.09 -34.52
C LEU A 478 -9.40 5.96 -35.46
N LYS A 479 -9.90 5.96 -36.71
CA LYS A 479 -9.51 4.98 -37.73
C LYS A 479 -8.03 5.06 -38.05
N GLN A 480 -7.49 6.26 -38.28
CA GLN A 480 -6.07 6.45 -38.53
C GLN A 480 -5.22 5.98 -37.34
N PHE A 481 -5.62 6.32 -36.12
CA PHE A 481 -4.94 5.88 -34.90
C PHE A 481 -4.93 4.34 -34.77
N LEU A 482 -6.09 3.68 -34.92
CA LEU A 482 -6.19 2.22 -34.82
C LEU A 482 -5.38 1.51 -35.90
N LEU A 483 -5.36 2.03 -37.13
CA LEU A 483 -4.51 1.50 -38.20
C LEU A 483 -3.02 1.64 -37.87
N GLN A 484 -2.61 2.78 -37.32
CA GLN A 484 -1.22 3.00 -36.89
C GLN A 484 -0.81 2.01 -35.78
N GLU A 485 -1.64 1.82 -34.75
CA GLU A 485 -1.37 0.86 -33.68
C GLU A 485 -1.36 -0.59 -34.19
N PHE A 486 -2.26 -0.92 -35.11
CA PHE A 486 -2.27 -2.24 -35.77
C PHE A 486 -0.98 -2.49 -36.54
N HIS A 487 -0.49 -1.49 -37.26
CA HIS A 487 0.76 -1.56 -38.02
C HIS A 487 2.00 -1.64 -37.12
N LYS A 488 2.03 -1.00 -35.93
CA LYS A 488 3.15 -1.12 -34.98
C LYS A 488 3.35 -2.55 -34.51
N VAL A 489 2.26 -3.26 -34.20
CA VAL A 489 2.31 -4.67 -33.78
C VAL A 489 2.83 -5.56 -34.91
N TYR A 490 2.45 -5.27 -36.16
CA TYR A 490 2.96 -5.99 -37.33
C TYR A 490 4.43 -5.68 -37.65
N LYS A 491 4.89 -4.44 -37.50
CA LYS A 491 6.29 -4.04 -37.71
C LYS A 491 7.24 -4.78 -36.74
N ASN A 492 6.78 -5.05 -35.52
CA ASN A 492 7.57 -5.79 -34.52
C ASN A 492 7.66 -7.31 -34.77
N LEU A 493 6.73 -7.90 -35.54
CA LEU A 493 6.80 -9.31 -35.93
C LEU A 493 7.84 -9.54 -37.04
N ASP A 494 8.14 -8.51 -37.83
CA ASP A 494 9.13 -8.54 -38.92
C ASP A 494 10.58 -8.27 -38.48
N ASN A 495 10.82 -7.69 -37.29
CA ASN A 495 12.19 -7.48 -36.79
C ASN A 495 12.97 -8.79 -36.56
N ASN A 496 12.30 -9.95 -36.57
CA ASN A 496 12.94 -11.27 -36.54
C ASN A 496 13.31 -11.82 -37.94
N ASN A 497 12.92 -11.16 -39.04
CA ASN A 497 13.26 -11.54 -40.41
C ASN A 497 13.80 -10.35 -41.20
N ASN A 498 15.06 -9.99 -40.92
CA ASN A 498 15.83 -9.00 -41.68
C ASN A 498 16.17 -9.51 -43.11
N SER A 499 15.23 -9.35 -44.04
CA SER A 499 15.51 -9.31 -45.48
C SER A 499 14.84 -8.07 -46.09
N GLY A 500 15.64 -7.18 -46.69
CA GLY A 500 15.12 -6.13 -47.55
C GLY A 500 14.18 -6.76 -48.60
N GLN A 501 13.02 -6.15 -48.86
CA GLN A 501 11.99 -6.73 -49.72
C GLN A 501 12.50 -6.93 -51.14
N LYS A 502 12.95 -8.16 -51.43
CA LYS A 502 13.41 -8.61 -52.75
C LYS A 502 12.30 -8.54 -53.81
N PHE A 503 11.03 -8.58 -53.40
CA PHE A 503 9.87 -8.61 -54.28
C PHE A 503 8.91 -7.47 -53.97
N ALA A 504 8.29 -6.94 -55.02
CA ALA A 504 7.28 -5.90 -54.97
C ALA A 504 6.04 -6.29 -55.78
N TRP A 505 4.90 -5.69 -55.43
CA TRP A 505 3.62 -5.90 -56.08
C TRP A 505 3.15 -4.65 -56.81
N CYS A 506 2.55 -4.85 -57.98
CA CYS A 506 1.91 -3.80 -58.76
C CYS A 506 0.58 -4.27 -59.34
N PHE A 507 -0.24 -3.30 -59.74
CA PHE A 507 -1.53 -3.53 -60.38
C PHE A 507 -1.65 -2.75 -61.69
N LEU A 508 -2.44 -3.28 -62.62
CA LEU A 508 -2.71 -2.60 -63.89
C LEU A 508 -3.69 -1.44 -63.66
N ASN A 509 -3.27 -0.21 -63.94
CA ASN A 509 -4.09 0.99 -63.77
C ASN A 509 -5.04 1.20 -64.97
N GLN A 510 -5.75 2.33 -65.01
CA GLN A 510 -6.73 2.62 -66.07
C GLN A 510 -6.10 2.93 -67.44
N GLU A 511 -4.82 3.29 -67.46
CA GLU A 511 -4.04 3.62 -68.65
C GLU A 511 -3.29 2.39 -69.18
N ASN A 512 -3.61 1.18 -68.69
CA ASN A 512 -2.88 -0.07 -68.96
C ASN A 512 -1.40 -0.03 -68.56
N ILE A 513 -1.06 0.76 -67.53
CA ILE A 513 0.28 0.85 -66.97
C ILE A 513 0.28 0.17 -65.60
N PHE A 514 1.28 -0.68 -65.36
CA PHE A 514 1.49 -1.27 -64.03
C PHE A 514 1.97 -0.19 -63.05
N GLN A 515 1.16 0.03 -62.02
CA GLN A 515 1.40 0.96 -60.93
C GLN A 515 1.69 0.17 -59.65
N ASP A 516 2.73 0.55 -58.93
CA ASP A 516 3.07 -0.09 -57.66
C ASP A 516 2.01 0.15 -56.59
N TYR A 517 1.80 -0.85 -55.75
CA TYR A 517 1.12 -0.64 -54.48
C TYR A 517 1.98 0.26 -53.58
N ASP A 518 1.34 1.03 -52.70
CA ASP A 518 2.04 1.72 -51.63
C ASP A 518 2.82 0.72 -50.74
N SER A 519 3.84 1.21 -50.03
CA SER A 519 4.75 0.34 -49.24
C SER A 519 4.00 -0.56 -48.25
N ILE A 520 2.87 -0.10 -47.69
CA ILE A 520 2.09 -0.85 -46.69
C ILE A 520 1.29 -1.96 -47.38
N SER A 521 0.54 -1.62 -48.42
CA SER A 521 -0.21 -2.62 -49.20
C SER A 521 0.73 -3.66 -49.81
N ASN A 522 1.89 -3.24 -50.33
CA ASN A 522 2.89 -4.13 -50.91
C ASN A 522 3.39 -5.18 -49.89
N LYS A 523 3.71 -4.76 -48.65
CA LYS A 523 4.09 -5.65 -47.54
C LYS A 523 3.00 -6.64 -47.16
N LEU A 524 1.76 -6.17 -47.00
CA LEU A 524 0.63 -7.02 -46.64
C LEU A 524 0.34 -8.08 -47.70
N ILE A 525 0.36 -7.68 -48.98
CA ILE A 525 0.17 -8.59 -50.11
C ILE A 525 1.28 -9.66 -50.11
N GLU A 526 2.54 -9.26 -49.92
CA GLU A 526 3.68 -10.18 -49.89
C GLU A 526 3.60 -11.18 -48.72
N ILE A 527 3.26 -10.72 -47.52
CA ILE A 527 3.11 -11.60 -46.34
C ILE A 527 2.00 -12.63 -46.56
N CYS A 528 0.83 -12.18 -47.02
CA CYS A 528 -0.30 -13.07 -47.29
C CYS A 528 0.01 -14.06 -48.41
N PHE A 529 0.73 -13.62 -49.45
CA PHE A 529 1.17 -14.48 -50.53
C PHE A 529 2.16 -15.56 -50.05
N ILE A 530 3.18 -15.19 -49.26
CA ILE A 530 4.16 -16.14 -48.69
C ILE A 530 3.47 -17.16 -47.76
N LYS A 531 2.43 -16.73 -47.03
CA LYS A 531 1.62 -17.60 -46.16
C LYS A 531 0.62 -18.48 -46.90
N ASN A 532 0.58 -18.45 -48.24
CA ASN A 532 -0.38 -19.18 -49.09
C ASN A 532 -1.85 -18.84 -48.77
N GLU A 533 -2.14 -17.59 -48.40
CA GLU A 533 -3.52 -17.14 -48.24
C GLU A 533 -4.25 -17.11 -49.60
N LYS A 534 -5.56 -17.43 -49.61
CA LYS A 534 -6.35 -17.46 -50.85
C LYS A 534 -6.73 -16.07 -51.33
N THR A 535 -7.09 -15.20 -50.40
CA THR A 535 -7.57 -13.84 -50.67
C THR A 535 -7.15 -12.87 -49.59
N LEU A 536 -7.03 -11.59 -49.93
CA LEU A 536 -6.76 -10.50 -48.97
C LEU A 536 -7.71 -9.33 -49.23
N LYS A 537 -8.42 -8.86 -48.19
CA LYS A 537 -9.11 -7.56 -48.26
C LYS A 537 -8.12 -6.45 -47.97
N LEU A 538 -8.05 -5.47 -48.85
CA LEU A 538 -7.20 -4.29 -48.75
C LEU A 538 -8.03 -3.03 -48.80
N THR A 539 -7.73 -2.09 -47.91
CA THR A 539 -8.33 -0.75 -47.94
C THR A 539 -7.24 0.22 -48.36
N HIS A 540 -7.41 0.84 -49.53
CA HIS A 540 -6.52 1.89 -50.00
C HIS A 540 -7.33 3.18 -50.17
N LEU A 541 -7.01 4.20 -49.36
CA LEU A 541 -7.78 5.43 -49.23
C LEU A 541 -9.25 5.13 -48.87
N GLU A 542 -10.20 5.51 -49.71
CA GLU A 542 -11.65 5.29 -49.51
C GLU A 542 -12.19 4.01 -50.19
N TYR A 543 -11.31 3.26 -50.85
CA TYR A 543 -11.67 2.12 -51.68
C TYR A 543 -11.24 0.81 -51.04
N ASN A 544 -12.16 -0.15 -51.03
CA ASN A 544 -11.91 -1.50 -50.56
C ASN A 544 -11.71 -2.42 -51.77
N TYR A 545 -10.64 -3.20 -51.74
CA TYR A 545 -10.26 -4.15 -52.77
C TYR A 545 -10.20 -5.56 -52.18
N MET A 546 -10.53 -6.55 -53.00
CA MET A 546 -10.28 -7.97 -52.72
C MET A 546 -9.17 -8.43 -53.65
N ILE A 547 -8.05 -8.86 -53.08
CA ILE A 547 -6.98 -9.55 -53.79
C ILE A 547 -7.32 -11.03 -53.86
N ASP A 548 -7.22 -11.59 -55.05
CA ASP A 548 -7.26 -13.02 -55.32
C ASP A 548 -5.86 -13.46 -55.75
N PHE A 549 -5.18 -14.20 -54.88
CA PHE A 549 -3.81 -14.66 -55.14
C PHE A 549 -3.75 -15.80 -56.14
N LYS A 550 -4.84 -16.55 -56.35
CA LYS A 550 -4.92 -17.63 -57.34
C LYS A 550 -4.99 -17.06 -58.75
N ASN A 551 -5.85 -16.06 -58.93
CA ASN A 551 -6.07 -15.44 -60.23
C ASN A 551 -5.16 -14.23 -60.49
N LEU A 552 -4.38 -13.82 -59.48
CA LEU A 552 -3.54 -12.62 -59.51
C LEU A 552 -4.33 -11.40 -59.98
N THR A 553 -5.45 -11.14 -59.28
CA THR A 553 -6.29 -9.97 -59.54
C THR A 553 -6.63 -9.19 -58.27
N GLN A 554 -6.93 -7.91 -58.43
CA GLN A 554 -7.63 -7.10 -57.44
C GLN A 554 -9.02 -6.74 -57.95
N THR A 555 -10.03 -6.85 -57.09
CA THR A 555 -11.41 -6.49 -57.40
C THR A 555 -11.86 -5.38 -56.47
N ASN A 556 -12.26 -4.23 -57.03
CA ASN A 556 -12.89 -3.19 -56.21
C ASN A 556 -14.25 -3.70 -55.69
N ILE A 557 -14.44 -3.73 -54.38
CA ILE A 557 -15.61 -4.33 -53.72
C ILE A 557 -16.89 -3.53 -54.00
N LYS A 558 -16.80 -2.22 -54.25
CA LYS A 558 -17.96 -1.38 -54.57
C LYS A 558 -18.35 -1.47 -56.04
N THR A 559 -17.37 -1.45 -56.94
CA THR A 559 -17.63 -1.32 -58.39
C THR A 559 -17.49 -2.64 -59.17
N ASN A 560 -17.08 -3.73 -58.52
CA ASN A 560 -16.72 -5.02 -59.13
C ASN A 560 -15.69 -4.94 -60.27
N LYS A 561 -14.94 -3.83 -60.36
CA LYS A 561 -13.92 -3.65 -61.41
C LYS A 561 -12.70 -4.49 -61.04
N VAL A 562 -12.36 -5.45 -61.90
CA VAL A 562 -11.21 -6.35 -61.76
C VAL A 562 -10.00 -5.76 -62.49
N ARG A 563 -8.83 -5.80 -61.86
CA ARG A 563 -7.54 -5.41 -62.45
C ARG A 563 -6.51 -6.50 -62.19
N GLN A 564 -5.62 -6.74 -63.14
CA GLN A 564 -4.51 -7.67 -62.93
C GLN A 564 -3.52 -7.11 -61.91
N ILE A 565 -2.96 -8.00 -61.10
CA ILE A 565 -1.83 -7.72 -60.22
C ILE A 565 -0.67 -8.64 -60.59
N ARG A 566 0.56 -8.24 -60.26
CA ARG A 566 1.71 -9.13 -60.41
C ARG A 566 2.76 -8.84 -59.36
N ARG A 567 3.51 -9.89 -59.03
CA ARG A 567 4.72 -9.85 -58.21
C ARG A 567 5.93 -9.77 -59.13
N TYR A 568 6.88 -8.90 -58.82
CA TYR A 568 8.14 -8.78 -59.55
C TYR A 568 9.31 -8.66 -58.57
N GLU A 569 10.49 -9.07 -59.01
CA GLU A 569 11.74 -8.88 -58.25
C GLU A 569 12.19 -7.42 -58.41
N ASN A 570 12.30 -6.67 -57.31
CA ASN A 570 12.69 -5.27 -57.36
C ASN A 570 14.22 -5.16 -57.33
N LYS A 571 14.84 -5.05 -58.51
CA LYS A 571 16.29 -4.84 -58.64
C LYS A 571 16.62 -3.36 -58.62
N ILE A 572 17.64 -3.00 -57.85
CA ILE A 572 18.08 -1.61 -57.74
C ILE A 572 19.29 -1.41 -58.65
N VAL A 573 19.22 -0.39 -59.50
CA VAL A 573 20.35 0.04 -60.33
C VAL A 573 20.79 1.40 -59.86
N TRP A 574 22.08 1.56 -59.60
CA TRP A 574 22.71 2.81 -59.25
C TRP A 574 23.57 3.31 -60.41
N ALA A 575 23.30 4.52 -60.90
CA ALA A 575 24.07 5.15 -61.98
C ALA A 575 24.65 6.51 -61.54
N SER A 576 25.97 6.64 -61.46
CA SER A 576 26.62 7.90 -61.07
C SER A 576 28.01 8.08 -61.67
N GLN A 577 28.36 9.31 -62.01
CA GLN A 577 29.68 9.67 -62.52
C GLN A 577 30.68 9.62 -61.35
N ASN A 578 31.62 8.68 -61.41
CA ASN A 578 32.62 8.43 -60.37
C ASN A 578 32.06 7.97 -59.01
N SER A 579 31.24 6.92 -59.01
CA SER A 579 30.69 6.27 -57.79
C SER A 579 31.74 5.91 -56.71
N ASN A 580 33.02 5.86 -57.08
CA ASN A 580 34.15 5.50 -56.21
C ASN A 580 35.00 6.68 -55.68
N THR A 581 34.80 7.93 -56.09
CA THR A 581 35.71 9.04 -55.71
C THR A 581 35.08 10.17 -54.89
N ILE A 582 33.74 10.27 -54.83
CA ILE A 582 33.05 11.24 -53.96
C ILE A 582 32.54 10.48 -52.73
N ASP A 583 32.99 10.87 -51.53
CA ASP A 583 32.65 10.20 -50.24
C ASP A 583 31.14 9.98 -50.05
N PHE A 584 30.33 10.89 -50.60
CA PHE A 584 28.87 10.84 -50.56
C PHE A 584 28.28 9.66 -51.36
N ASP A 585 28.70 9.49 -52.62
CA ASP A 585 28.23 8.38 -53.48
C ASP A 585 28.71 7.03 -52.94
N LYS A 586 29.91 7.01 -52.36
CA LYS A 586 30.47 5.84 -51.67
C LYS A 586 29.67 5.46 -50.43
N THR A 587 29.24 6.46 -49.63
CA THR A 587 28.43 6.25 -48.41
C THR A 587 27.04 5.73 -48.73
N ILE A 588 26.37 6.28 -49.76
CA ILE A 588 25.05 5.78 -50.16
C ILE A 588 25.15 4.36 -50.74
N CYS A 589 26.13 4.10 -51.61
CA CYS A 589 26.38 2.75 -52.13
C CYS A 589 26.67 1.75 -50.99
N GLN A 590 27.45 2.14 -49.98
CA GLN A 590 27.72 1.30 -48.81
C GLN A 590 26.45 1.06 -47.97
N ASN A 591 25.64 2.08 -47.73
CA ASN A 591 24.39 1.94 -46.97
C ASN A 591 23.38 1.03 -47.67
N LEU A 592 23.23 1.15 -48.99
CA LEU A 592 22.34 0.29 -49.78
C LEU A 592 22.84 -1.18 -49.79
N LYS A 593 24.16 -1.39 -49.83
CA LYS A 593 24.78 -2.73 -49.70
C LYS A 593 24.59 -3.31 -48.29
N VAL A 594 24.70 -2.50 -47.23
CA VAL A 594 24.43 -2.91 -45.83
C VAL A 594 22.97 -3.32 -45.64
N MET A 595 22.04 -2.69 -46.35
CA MET A 595 20.62 -3.07 -46.38
C MET A 595 20.33 -4.33 -47.22
N LYS A 596 21.37 -5.04 -47.71
CA LYS A 596 21.30 -6.28 -48.52
C LYS A 596 20.49 -6.15 -49.83
N TYR A 597 20.40 -4.98 -50.42
CA TYR A 597 19.86 -4.85 -51.78
C TYR A 597 20.88 -5.34 -52.82
N ASP A 598 20.40 -6.06 -53.84
CA ASP A 598 21.20 -6.41 -55.02
C ASP A 598 21.29 -5.17 -55.92
N VAL A 599 22.34 -4.37 -55.72
CA VAL A 599 22.56 -3.09 -56.39
C VAL A 599 23.57 -3.25 -57.52
N LYS A 600 23.12 -3.11 -58.77
CA LYS A 600 24.02 -3.00 -59.93
C LYS A 600 24.52 -1.56 -60.04
N VAL A 601 25.83 -1.34 -59.95
CA VAL A 601 26.46 -0.02 -60.10
C VAL A 601 26.95 0.13 -61.53
N ILE A 602 26.63 1.26 -62.17
CA ILE A 602 27.12 1.64 -63.51
C ILE A 602 27.67 3.06 -63.40
N ASP A 603 28.94 3.26 -63.73
CA ASP A 603 29.63 4.55 -63.59
C ASP A 603 30.08 5.16 -64.93
N ASP A 604 29.89 4.45 -66.04
CA ASP A 604 30.07 4.94 -67.40
C ASP A 604 28.72 5.21 -68.10
N LEU A 605 28.63 6.36 -68.78
CA LEU A 605 27.40 6.80 -69.44
C LEU A 605 27.06 5.94 -70.67
N SER A 606 28.06 5.45 -71.41
CA SER A 606 27.85 4.63 -72.60
C SER A 606 27.38 3.22 -72.21
N GLU A 607 27.99 2.64 -71.17
CA GLU A 607 27.53 1.40 -70.56
C GLU A 607 26.10 1.52 -70.04
N PHE A 608 25.76 2.65 -69.38
CA PHE A 608 24.41 2.89 -68.87
C PHE A 608 23.36 2.93 -69.99
N LYS A 609 23.62 3.62 -71.10
CA LYS A 609 22.70 3.65 -72.24
C LYS A 609 22.52 2.27 -72.87
N SER A 610 23.61 1.54 -73.08
CA SER A 610 23.57 0.14 -73.57
C SER A 610 22.81 -0.79 -72.62
N TYR A 611 22.94 -0.59 -71.31
CA TYR A 611 22.19 -1.33 -70.31
C TYR A 611 20.68 -1.06 -70.39
N LEU A 612 20.27 0.21 -70.56
CA LEU A 612 18.86 0.57 -70.71
C LEU A 612 18.24 0.01 -71.99
N GLU A 613 18.97 -0.01 -73.10
CA GLU A 613 18.50 -0.61 -74.37
C GLU A 613 18.23 -2.11 -74.24
N ASN A 614 19.05 -2.81 -73.46
CA ASN A 614 18.94 -4.26 -73.25
C ASN A 614 18.13 -4.66 -72.01
N LEU A 615 17.47 -3.71 -71.34
CA LEU A 615 16.77 -3.94 -70.08
C LEU A 615 15.50 -4.77 -70.27
N ASN A 616 15.52 -6.03 -69.82
CA ASN A 616 14.40 -6.97 -69.98
C ASN A 616 13.56 -7.20 -68.70
N HIS A 617 13.95 -6.63 -67.57
CA HIS A 617 13.31 -6.79 -66.26
C HIS A 617 13.03 -5.44 -65.59
N ASP A 618 12.12 -5.41 -64.62
CA ASP A 618 11.77 -4.17 -63.93
C ASP A 618 12.85 -3.77 -62.92
N ILE A 619 13.16 -2.47 -62.84
CA ILE A 619 14.15 -1.92 -61.92
C ILE A 619 13.64 -0.66 -61.21
N SER A 620 14.20 -0.41 -60.03
CA SER A 620 14.24 0.90 -59.40
C SER A 620 15.59 1.55 -59.68
N LEU A 621 15.58 2.70 -60.37
CA LEU A 621 16.79 3.42 -60.74
C LEU A 621 17.09 4.50 -59.70
N ILE A 622 18.31 4.50 -59.18
CA ILE A 622 18.88 5.62 -58.44
C ILE A 622 19.97 6.22 -59.31
N VAL A 623 19.90 7.53 -59.55
CA VAL A 623 20.74 8.18 -60.53
C VAL A 623 21.18 9.56 -60.05
N SER A 624 22.44 9.90 -60.26
CA SER A 624 22.95 11.24 -59.97
C SER A 624 22.32 12.28 -60.91
N GLY A 625 22.21 13.52 -60.45
CA GLY A 625 21.60 14.60 -61.22
C GLY A 625 22.26 14.84 -62.59
N SER A 626 23.58 14.67 -62.69
CA SER A 626 24.31 14.77 -63.97
C SER A 626 23.99 13.61 -64.91
N PHE A 627 24.06 12.36 -64.44
CA PHE A 627 23.68 11.19 -65.26
C PHE A 627 22.24 11.27 -65.76
N PHE A 628 21.33 11.68 -64.89
CA PHE A 628 19.91 11.81 -65.24
C PHE A 628 19.70 12.84 -66.35
N LEU A 629 20.44 13.95 -66.34
CA LEU A 629 20.38 14.95 -67.40
C LEU A 629 20.85 14.40 -68.75
N ASP A 630 21.98 13.69 -68.76
CA ASP A 630 22.63 13.20 -69.98
C ASP A 630 21.93 11.98 -70.62
N SER A 631 21.01 11.35 -69.89
CA SER A 631 20.25 10.15 -70.30
C SER A 631 18.74 10.27 -70.05
N LYS A 632 18.23 11.50 -69.90
CA LYS A 632 16.85 11.80 -69.48
C LYS A 632 15.80 11.11 -70.35
N ASN A 633 15.97 11.17 -71.67
CA ASN A 633 14.99 10.64 -72.62
C ASN A 633 14.97 9.11 -72.60
N GLU A 634 16.14 8.50 -72.51
CA GLU A 634 16.32 7.05 -72.42
C GLU A 634 15.71 6.51 -71.11
N ILE A 635 15.87 7.23 -69.99
CA ILE A 635 15.28 6.86 -68.69
C ILE A 635 13.75 7.00 -68.73
N ILE A 636 13.23 8.16 -69.16
CA ILE A 636 11.80 8.45 -69.12
C ILE A 636 11.03 7.57 -70.11
N ASN A 637 11.59 7.25 -71.28
CA ASN A 637 10.87 6.42 -72.24
C ASN A 637 10.95 4.92 -71.92
N ASN A 638 11.74 4.51 -70.93
CA ASN A 638 11.87 3.10 -70.56
C ASN A 638 10.80 2.66 -69.55
N SER A 639 9.85 1.85 -70.02
CA SER A 639 8.73 1.34 -69.21
C SER A 639 9.12 0.31 -68.15
N LYS A 640 10.35 -0.21 -68.19
CA LYS A 640 10.90 -1.14 -67.19
C LYS A 640 11.48 -0.42 -65.98
N ILE A 641 11.69 0.89 -66.05
CA ILE A 641 12.08 1.71 -64.91
C ILE A 641 10.81 2.12 -64.15
N ARG A 642 10.63 1.56 -62.96
CA ARG A 642 9.42 1.72 -62.15
C ARG A 642 9.47 2.94 -61.24
N LYS A 643 10.63 3.16 -60.62
CA LYS A 643 10.92 4.30 -59.75
C LYS A 643 12.26 4.91 -60.17
N ILE A 644 12.34 6.23 -60.16
CA ILE A 644 13.55 6.98 -60.47
C ILE A 644 13.83 7.90 -59.29
N LEU A 645 14.94 7.68 -58.59
CA LEU A 645 15.44 8.59 -57.56
C LEU A 645 16.58 9.41 -58.14
N VAL A 646 16.37 10.72 -58.27
CA VAL A 646 17.40 11.64 -58.73
C VAL A 646 18.04 12.33 -57.53
N LEU A 647 19.34 12.13 -57.35
CA LEU A 647 20.14 12.73 -56.28
C LEU A 647 20.88 13.96 -56.81
N THR A 648 20.60 15.14 -56.26
CA THR A 648 21.15 16.41 -56.76
C THR A 648 21.54 17.37 -55.63
N LYS A 649 22.64 18.10 -55.80
CA LYS A 649 23.15 19.14 -54.89
C LYS A 649 22.61 20.55 -55.18
N LYS A 650 21.75 20.75 -56.19
CA LYS A 650 21.25 22.07 -56.65
C LYS A 650 19.72 22.06 -56.87
N PRO A 651 19.03 23.25 -56.87
CA PRO A 651 17.56 23.35 -57.00
C PRO A 651 17.05 22.91 -58.40
N PRO A 652 15.72 22.75 -58.61
CA PRO A 652 15.16 21.55 -59.23
C PRO A 652 15.34 21.45 -60.75
N LEU A 653 15.60 20.23 -61.20
CA LEU A 653 15.38 19.79 -62.58
C LEU A 653 13.88 19.74 -62.86
N HIS A 654 13.35 20.54 -63.78
CA HIS A 654 11.94 20.42 -64.20
C HIS A 654 11.73 19.14 -65.04
N VAL A 655 11.08 18.16 -64.44
CA VAL A 655 10.67 16.89 -65.08
C VAL A 655 9.27 16.53 -64.62
N GLU A 656 8.33 16.43 -65.55
CA GLU A 656 6.96 15.99 -65.28
C GLU A 656 6.83 14.48 -65.55
N ASP A 657 7.44 13.66 -64.68
CA ASP A 657 7.25 12.21 -64.69
C ASP A 657 6.94 11.75 -63.25
N ARG A 658 5.81 11.06 -63.07
CA ARG A 658 5.32 10.60 -61.76
C ARG A 658 6.22 9.54 -61.11
N ARG A 659 7.13 8.93 -61.87
CA ARG A 659 8.11 7.96 -61.38
C ARG A 659 9.36 8.64 -60.81
N VAL A 660 9.54 9.94 -61.07
CA VAL A 660 10.73 10.70 -60.68
C VAL A 660 10.54 11.34 -59.31
N PHE A 661 11.31 10.88 -58.35
CA PHE A 661 11.45 11.44 -57.01
C PHE A 661 12.81 12.13 -56.92
N ARG A 662 12.86 13.26 -56.22
CA ARG A 662 14.06 14.09 -56.13
C ARG A 662 14.45 14.27 -54.68
N ILE A 663 15.74 14.19 -54.40
CA ILE A 663 16.26 14.50 -53.07
C ILE A 663 17.42 15.46 -53.19
N CYS A 664 17.30 16.56 -52.45
CA CYS A 664 18.35 17.54 -52.25
C CYS A 664 19.27 17.03 -51.14
N THR A 665 20.57 16.98 -51.40
CA THR A 665 21.52 16.24 -50.57
C THR A 665 22.11 17.05 -49.39
N ASP A 666 21.57 18.25 -49.11
CA ASP A 666 21.98 19.12 -47.99
C ASP A 666 21.22 18.84 -46.67
N GLU A 667 20.26 17.91 -46.64
CA GLU A 667 19.51 17.51 -45.44
C GLU A 667 19.74 16.02 -45.07
N LYS A 668 19.88 15.72 -43.78
CA LYS A 668 20.09 14.35 -43.24
C LYS A 668 18.99 13.41 -43.73
N MET A 669 19.35 12.40 -44.52
CA MET A 669 18.39 11.48 -45.14
C MET A 669 18.13 10.21 -44.31
N VAL A 670 16.85 9.86 -44.13
CA VAL A 670 16.38 8.51 -43.83
C VAL A 670 15.76 7.93 -45.11
N ILE A 671 16.40 6.93 -45.71
CA ILE A 671 15.98 6.29 -46.98
C ILE A 671 14.87 5.24 -46.71
N GLU A 672 13.89 5.53 -45.84
CA GLU A 672 12.78 4.60 -45.60
C GLU A 672 11.64 4.68 -46.63
N PRO A 673 11.27 5.83 -47.24
CA PRO A 673 10.07 5.85 -48.08
C PRO A 673 10.30 5.34 -49.51
N PHE A 674 11.54 5.00 -49.89
CA PHE A 674 11.85 4.62 -51.28
C PHE A 674 11.71 3.12 -51.57
N CYS A 675 11.83 2.27 -50.54
CA CYS A 675 11.82 0.82 -50.68
C CYS A 675 10.40 0.23 -50.58
#